data_AF-A0A6I9R5J8-F1
#
_entry.id   AF-A0A6I9R5J8-F1
#
_cell.length_a   1.000
_cell.length_b   1.000
_cell.length_c   1.000
_cell.angle_alpha   90.00
_cell.angle_beta   90.00
_cell.angle_gamma   90.00
#
_symmetry.space_group_name_H-M   'P 1'
#
loop_
_entity.id
_entity.type
_entity.pdbx_description
1 polymer ?
#
loop_
_entity_poly.entity_id
_entity_poly.type
_entity_poly.pdbx_seq_one_letter_code
_entity_poly.pdbx_strand_id
1 'polypeptide(L)'
;MVAPTINLNDLVAIWNFISPYLKYLSNPANKIRLLREVMQQLKAIRNDLNNRVSCLERQGETRLGEVSWLLDRVSSIEREVTKIVDDYEQSRCLGGCSINFLSINWRATRKLARVEDLRRQITNLKVLAARLPPPPVQEIPHTSELLGRESNLEKVLRYLNDDHVGIIGIWGMGGVGKTSLLRRINNSFLPLNDHRSAMFHHVIWATVSKDCTVKQLQREIAKRLGMPSPDNEQEEATEREQATAIFNHLKCRNFLLLLDDLWHNVDLNSVGVPIPSRRPTGQQKHKVVFTTRTEQVCGSMAAHKKIKINCLEQQDAWQLFQDMVGQDTLESHPKIRGLARQVVKECRGLPLALTVIGKAMSMRKTPKEWQNAITLLRRSKLPEILEKDEDMFPRLKLSYYYLPDDSIRKCFLLCALWPKDFCINKRELIECWMGHGLIDVGVFDDINDAYDSGHTIIGTLKSACLLEPGINEDDQVKMHDIIGDMARWIAADGDENNQKLIVQSGAIFCRSPADLNVWAMVEQVSIIRSEIREFPGAPPVCPNLVTLMLQSNRSLKFIPSNFFVSFPALTYLNLSETQIFELPPDISQAKNLQYLNLSSTLITRLPESLRYLTKLKFLLLRRLRRLTEIPPGVISKLSMLEVLDLTDTRYEHLGEFEALTQGSRNHRENS
;
A
#
# COMPACT_ATOMS: atom_id res chain seq x y z
N MET A 1 60.31 -72.62 -32.75
CA MET A 1 59.57 -73.66 -32.00
C MET A 1 58.10 -73.33 -32.06
N VAL A 2 57.29 -74.32 -32.40
CA VAL A 2 55.85 -74.25 -32.69
C VAL A 2 55.09 -73.63 -31.52
N ALA A 3 54.24 -72.63 -31.79
CA ALA A 3 53.34 -72.03 -30.82
C ALA A 3 52.28 -73.05 -30.37
N PRO A 4 51.95 -73.16 -29.07
CA PRO A 4 50.84 -74.00 -28.65
C PRO A 4 49.55 -73.35 -29.14
N THR A 5 48.91 -73.98 -30.13
CA THR A 5 47.54 -73.67 -30.55
C THR A 5 46.61 -73.90 -29.36
N ILE A 6 46.16 -72.81 -28.72
CA ILE A 6 45.08 -72.84 -27.74
C ILE A 6 43.85 -73.35 -28.48
N ASN A 7 43.29 -74.46 -27.99
CA ASN A 7 42.12 -75.08 -28.60
C ASN A 7 40.93 -74.10 -28.51
N LEU A 8 40.21 -73.92 -29.61
CA LEU A 8 39.02 -73.06 -29.66
C LEU A 8 38.00 -73.45 -28.56
N ASN A 9 37.97 -74.74 -28.20
CA ASN A 9 37.11 -75.28 -27.15
C ASN A 9 37.51 -74.77 -25.74
N ASP A 10 38.79 -74.52 -25.48
CA ASP A 10 39.26 -73.98 -24.19
C ASP A 10 38.90 -72.50 -24.05
N LEU A 11 38.98 -71.74 -25.14
CA LEU A 11 38.52 -70.34 -25.18
C LEU A 11 36.99 -70.24 -25.01
N VAL A 12 36.22 -71.17 -25.59
CA VAL A 12 34.77 -71.24 -25.41
C VAL A 12 34.41 -71.65 -23.98
N ALA A 13 35.16 -72.56 -23.36
CA ALA A 13 34.96 -72.95 -21.96
C ALA A 13 35.24 -71.79 -20.98
N ILE A 14 36.33 -71.04 -21.20
CA ILE A 14 36.66 -69.83 -20.43
C ILE A 14 35.60 -68.75 -20.64
N TRP A 15 35.15 -68.52 -21.87
CA TRP A 15 34.09 -67.56 -22.18
C TRP A 15 32.76 -67.95 -21.51
N ASN A 16 32.36 -69.21 -21.57
CA ASN A 16 31.14 -69.71 -20.95
C ASN A 16 31.21 -69.68 -19.41
N PHE A 17 32.39 -69.82 -18.82
CA PHE A 17 32.61 -69.70 -17.38
C PHE A 17 32.55 -68.25 -16.89
N ILE A 18 33.09 -67.29 -17.65
CA ILE A 18 33.17 -65.86 -17.26
C ILE A 18 31.92 -65.07 -17.69
N SER A 19 31.26 -65.45 -18.78
CA SER A 19 30.06 -64.79 -19.35
C SER A 19 28.92 -64.56 -18.35
N PRO A 20 28.57 -65.52 -17.46
CA PRO A 20 27.55 -65.31 -16.42
C PRO A 20 27.96 -64.25 -15.38
N TYR A 21 29.24 -64.19 -15.00
CA TYR A 21 29.77 -63.23 -14.04
C TYR A 21 29.93 -61.82 -14.65
N LEU A 22 30.24 -61.72 -15.95
CA LEU A 22 30.24 -60.46 -16.68
C LEU A 22 28.81 -59.92 -16.92
N LYS A 23 27.80 -60.79 -17.07
CA LYS A 23 26.38 -60.40 -17.22
C LYS A 23 25.85 -59.54 -16.07
N TYR A 24 26.34 -59.77 -14.85
CA TYR A 24 26.00 -58.99 -13.66
C TYR A 24 26.65 -57.59 -13.67
N LEU A 25 27.85 -57.47 -14.28
CA LEU A 25 28.57 -56.20 -14.47
C LEU A 25 28.15 -55.45 -15.74
N SER A 26 27.44 -56.10 -16.67
CA SER A 26 27.16 -55.60 -18.03
C SER A 26 25.73 -55.13 -18.28
N ASN A 27 24.90 -54.95 -17.24
CA ASN A 27 23.52 -54.47 -17.41
C ASN A 27 23.32 -53.00 -16.98
N PRO A 28 23.74 -52.01 -17.81
CA PRO A 28 23.55 -50.59 -17.53
C PRO A 28 22.08 -50.17 -17.60
N ALA A 29 21.16 -51.00 -18.13
CA ALA A 29 19.76 -50.63 -18.28
C ALA A 29 19.13 -50.21 -16.94
N ASN A 30 19.36 -50.99 -15.88
CA ASN A 30 18.83 -50.69 -14.54
C ASN A 30 19.42 -49.41 -13.95
N LYS A 31 20.72 -49.16 -14.16
CA LYS A 31 21.41 -47.98 -13.63
C LYS A 31 21.10 -46.72 -14.41
N ILE A 32 20.91 -46.81 -15.72
CA ILE A 32 20.43 -45.70 -16.55
C ILE A 32 18.99 -45.35 -16.19
N ARG A 33 18.13 -46.36 -15.94
CA ARG A 33 16.77 -46.14 -15.45
C ARG A 33 16.78 -45.41 -14.09
N LEU A 34 17.55 -45.91 -13.13
CA LEU A 34 17.67 -45.29 -11.81
C LEU A 34 18.24 -43.87 -11.90
N LEU A 35 19.27 -43.64 -12.73
CA LEU A 35 19.84 -42.31 -12.95
C LEU A 35 18.80 -41.35 -13.55
N ARG A 36 17.95 -41.82 -14.46
CA ARG A 36 16.85 -41.04 -15.04
C ARG A 36 15.82 -40.66 -13.97
N GLU A 37 15.42 -41.62 -13.13
CA GLU A 37 14.47 -41.40 -12.03
C GLU A 37 15.00 -40.38 -11.00
N VAL A 38 16.23 -40.57 -10.51
CA VAL A 38 16.83 -39.66 -9.52
C VAL A 38 17.08 -38.27 -10.13
N MET A 39 17.45 -38.19 -11.41
CA MET A 39 17.58 -36.90 -12.10
C MET A 39 16.22 -36.20 -12.26
N GLN A 40 15.14 -36.92 -12.54
CA GLN A 40 13.80 -36.37 -12.64
C GLN A 40 13.32 -35.80 -11.29
N GLN A 41 13.62 -36.48 -10.18
CA GLN A 41 13.37 -35.97 -8.84
C GLN A 41 14.18 -34.70 -8.55
N LEU A 42 15.47 -34.68 -8.91
CA LEU A 42 16.31 -33.48 -8.75
C LEU A 42 15.79 -32.29 -9.55
N LYS A 43 15.23 -32.51 -10.75
CA LYS A 43 14.57 -31.46 -11.56
C LYS A 43 13.33 -30.91 -10.87
N ALA A 44 12.49 -31.76 -10.29
CA ALA A 44 11.30 -31.31 -9.55
C ALA A 44 11.72 -30.44 -8.35
N ILE A 45 12.70 -30.89 -7.55
CA ILE A 45 13.23 -30.14 -6.42
C ILE A 45 13.84 -28.79 -6.87
N ARG A 46 14.57 -28.78 -7.99
CA ARG A 46 15.10 -27.53 -8.59
C ARG A 46 13.97 -26.56 -8.94
N ASN A 47 12.90 -27.04 -9.55
CA ASN A 47 11.77 -26.21 -9.96
C ASN A 47 11.05 -25.64 -8.74
N ASP A 48 10.81 -26.44 -7.69
CA ASP A 48 10.23 -25.97 -6.43
C ASP A 48 11.11 -24.93 -5.73
N LEU A 49 12.43 -25.16 -5.70
CA LEU A 49 13.39 -24.19 -5.19
C LEU A 49 13.32 -22.88 -5.99
N ASN A 50 13.31 -22.95 -7.32
CA ASN A 50 13.25 -21.76 -8.17
C ASN A 50 11.91 -21.01 -7.98
N ASN A 51 10.79 -21.73 -7.83
CA ASN A 51 9.49 -21.12 -7.50
C ASN A 51 9.51 -20.40 -6.15
N ARG A 52 10.07 -21.03 -5.11
CA ARG A 52 10.21 -20.42 -3.78
C ARG A 52 11.09 -19.18 -3.82
N VAL A 53 12.22 -19.25 -4.53
CA VAL A 53 13.13 -18.10 -4.70
C VAL A 53 12.45 -16.99 -5.50
N SER A 54 11.73 -17.30 -6.58
CA SER A 54 10.97 -16.30 -7.32
C SER A 54 9.86 -15.65 -6.49
N CYS A 55 9.23 -16.37 -5.57
CA CYS A 55 8.30 -15.77 -4.60
C CYS A 55 9.01 -14.79 -3.66
N LEU A 56 10.21 -15.12 -3.19
CA LEU A 56 11.01 -14.23 -2.33
C LEU A 56 11.54 -13.01 -3.11
N GLU A 57 11.93 -13.20 -4.38
CA GLU A 57 12.33 -12.11 -5.29
C GLU A 57 11.17 -11.13 -5.54
N ARG A 58 9.94 -11.63 -5.70
CA ARG A 58 8.73 -10.78 -5.77
C ARG A 58 8.47 -10.01 -4.48
N GLN A 59 8.97 -10.49 -3.34
CA GLN A 59 8.90 -9.80 -2.05
C GLN A 59 10.08 -8.83 -1.83
N GLY A 60 10.93 -8.63 -2.83
CA GLY A 60 12.07 -7.72 -2.78
C GLY A 60 13.33 -8.30 -2.14
N GLU A 61 13.41 -9.62 -1.96
CA GLU A 61 14.61 -10.29 -1.46
C GLU A 61 15.54 -10.70 -2.61
N THR A 62 16.84 -10.80 -2.32
CA THR A 62 17.81 -11.22 -3.33
C THR A 62 18.27 -12.64 -3.05
N ARG A 63 18.25 -13.46 -4.11
CA ARG A 63 18.75 -14.84 -4.11
C ARG A 63 20.20 -14.89 -3.64
N LEU A 64 20.50 -15.79 -2.72
CA LEU A 64 21.87 -16.00 -2.24
C LEU A 64 22.75 -16.62 -3.35
N GLY A 65 24.04 -16.26 -3.36
CA GLY A 65 25.00 -16.78 -4.33
C GLY A 65 25.14 -18.31 -4.29
N GLU A 66 25.01 -18.92 -3.10
CA GLU A 66 24.99 -20.38 -2.91
C GLU A 66 23.82 -21.04 -3.67
N VAL A 67 22.63 -20.42 -3.64
CA VAL A 67 21.45 -20.91 -4.34
C VAL A 67 21.63 -20.82 -5.86
N SER A 68 22.19 -19.70 -6.35
CA SER A 68 22.52 -19.55 -7.78
C SER A 68 23.51 -20.61 -8.24
N TRP A 69 24.59 -20.81 -7.47
CA TRP A 69 25.62 -21.81 -7.75
C TRP A 69 25.05 -23.24 -7.80
N LEU A 70 24.15 -23.59 -6.86
CA LEU A 70 23.48 -24.89 -6.85
C LEU A 70 22.58 -25.09 -8.07
N LEU A 71 21.81 -24.08 -8.47
CA LEU A 71 20.94 -24.14 -9.66
C LEU A 71 21.75 -24.34 -10.95
N ASP A 72 22.87 -23.62 -11.09
CA ASP A 72 23.80 -23.80 -12.21
C ASP A 72 24.40 -25.20 -12.22
N ARG A 73 24.74 -25.72 -11.04
CA ARG A 73 25.32 -27.05 -10.90
C ARG A 73 24.34 -28.16 -11.29
N VAL A 74 23.06 -28.04 -10.91
CA VAL A 74 22.01 -28.98 -11.35
C VAL A 74 21.88 -28.95 -12.87
N SER A 75 21.87 -27.76 -13.49
CA SER A 75 21.77 -27.60 -14.94
C SER A 75 22.99 -28.19 -15.67
N SER A 76 24.19 -28.06 -15.08
CA SER A 76 25.40 -28.71 -15.61
C SER A 76 25.31 -30.24 -15.55
N ILE A 77 24.86 -30.81 -14.42
CA ILE A 77 24.74 -32.27 -14.28
C ILE A 77 23.63 -32.81 -15.19
N GLU A 78 22.55 -32.08 -15.38
CA GLU A 78 21.48 -32.43 -16.32
C GLU A 78 22.03 -32.70 -17.72
N ARG A 79 22.81 -31.77 -18.28
CA ARG A 79 23.42 -31.94 -19.61
C ARG A 79 24.34 -33.17 -19.68
N GLU A 80 25.09 -33.43 -18.62
CA GLU A 80 25.98 -34.60 -18.56
C GLU A 80 25.21 -35.92 -18.45
N VAL A 81 24.10 -35.95 -17.71
CA VAL A 81 23.23 -37.13 -17.60
C VAL A 81 22.51 -37.39 -18.92
N THR A 82 21.99 -36.37 -19.58
CA THR A 82 21.38 -36.49 -20.93
C THR A 82 22.37 -37.12 -21.91
N LYS A 83 23.62 -36.64 -21.94
CA LYS A 83 24.66 -37.23 -22.80
C LYS A 83 24.91 -38.72 -22.50
N ILE A 84 24.91 -39.13 -21.23
CA ILE A 84 25.09 -40.54 -20.85
C ILE A 84 23.89 -41.40 -21.29
N VAL A 85 22.68 -40.84 -21.22
CA VAL A 85 21.45 -41.50 -21.68
C VAL A 85 21.46 -41.63 -23.21
N ASP A 86 21.82 -40.58 -23.94
CA ASP A 86 21.91 -40.58 -25.40
C ASP A 86 22.97 -41.57 -25.90
N ASP A 87 24.16 -41.57 -25.28
CA ASP A 87 25.23 -42.55 -25.57
C ASP A 87 24.73 -43.99 -25.38
N TYR A 88 23.88 -44.24 -24.36
CA TYR A 88 23.29 -45.54 -24.09
C TYR A 88 22.23 -45.93 -25.14
N GLU A 89 21.34 -45.01 -25.50
CA GLU A 89 20.28 -45.25 -26.49
C GLU A 89 20.88 -45.52 -27.88
N GLN A 90 21.89 -44.75 -28.30
CA GLN A 90 22.64 -44.99 -29.54
C GLN A 90 23.36 -46.34 -29.53
N SER A 91 23.98 -46.71 -28.40
CA SER A 91 24.67 -48.00 -28.26
C SER A 91 23.69 -49.20 -28.27
N ARG A 92 22.43 -48.99 -27.88
CA ARG A 92 21.37 -50.02 -27.92
C ARG A 92 20.87 -50.26 -29.35
N CYS A 93 20.83 -49.23 -30.19
CA CYS A 93 20.36 -49.31 -31.57
C CYS A 93 21.33 -50.06 -32.52
N LEU A 94 22.62 -50.18 -32.16
CA LEU A 94 23.68 -50.74 -33.00
C LEU A 94 23.97 -52.24 -32.77
N GLY A 95 23.04 -53.00 -32.19
CA GLY A 95 23.15 -54.48 -32.17
C GLY A 95 24.15 -55.09 -31.17
N GLY A 96 24.52 -54.34 -30.12
CA GLY A 96 24.96 -54.85 -28.82
C GLY A 96 26.04 -55.94 -28.79
N CYS A 97 27.33 -55.55 -28.81
CA CYS A 97 28.45 -56.21 -28.12
C CYS A 97 29.70 -55.31 -28.23
N SER A 98 30.06 -54.56 -27.18
CA SER A 98 31.39 -53.91 -27.06
C SER A 98 31.58 -53.17 -25.73
N ILE A 99 32.85 -52.91 -25.41
CA ILE A 99 33.44 -52.23 -24.23
C ILE A 99 32.74 -50.92 -23.81
N ASN A 100 31.93 -50.32 -24.68
CA ASN A 100 31.14 -49.12 -24.40
C ASN A 100 30.11 -49.28 -23.27
N PHE A 101 29.54 -50.48 -23.08
CA PHE A 101 28.54 -50.73 -22.03
C PHE A 101 29.14 -50.64 -20.61
N LEU A 102 30.38 -51.12 -20.42
CA LEU A 102 31.11 -51.02 -19.14
C LEU A 102 31.47 -49.56 -18.83
N SER A 103 31.89 -48.79 -19.85
CA SER A 103 32.17 -47.36 -19.73
C SER A 103 30.92 -46.55 -19.39
N ILE A 104 29.78 -46.82 -20.04
CA ILE A 104 28.50 -46.16 -19.74
C ILE A 104 28.02 -46.51 -18.32
N ASN A 105 28.13 -47.78 -17.93
CA ASN A 105 27.79 -48.23 -16.58
C ASN A 105 28.60 -47.51 -15.49
N TRP A 106 29.93 -47.40 -15.69
CA TRP A 106 30.83 -46.66 -14.80
C TRP A 106 30.47 -45.17 -14.73
N ARG A 107 30.26 -44.52 -15.88
CA ARG A 107 29.87 -43.12 -15.96
C ARG A 107 28.52 -42.86 -15.26
N ALA A 108 27.53 -43.71 -15.47
CA ALA A 108 26.22 -43.63 -14.83
C ALA A 108 26.32 -43.78 -13.30
N THR A 109 27.10 -44.76 -12.82
CA THR A 109 27.30 -44.99 -11.38
C THR A 109 27.94 -43.79 -10.70
N ARG A 110 28.99 -43.21 -11.30
CA ARG A 110 29.68 -42.04 -10.75
C ARG A 110 28.79 -40.79 -10.76
N LYS A 111 27.95 -40.64 -11.78
CA LYS A 111 27.00 -39.51 -11.86
C LYS A 111 25.86 -39.65 -10.87
N LEU A 112 25.36 -40.87 -10.64
CA LEU A 112 24.29 -41.14 -9.68
C LEU A 112 24.63 -40.62 -8.28
N ALA A 113 25.83 -40.93 -7.78
CA ALA A 113 26.31 -40.42 -6.50
C ALA A 113 26.36 -38.88 -6.43
N ARG A 114 26.69 -38.21 -7.53
CA ARG A 114 26.74 -36.73 -7.60
C ARG A 114 25.34 -36.10 -7.65
N VAL A 115 24.39 -36.75 -8.33
CA VAL A 115 22.99 -36.30 -8.38
C VAL A 115 22.38 -36.41 -6.98
N GLU A 116 22.63 -37.50 -6.26
CA GLU A 116 22.16 -37.70 -4.89
C GLU A 116 22.79 -36.71 -3.89
N ASP A 117 24.09 -36.42 -4.04
CA ASP A 117 24.79 -35.42 -3.21
C ASP A 117 24.18 -34.02 -3.38
N LEU A 118 23.97 -33.56 -4.61
CA LEU A 118 23.28 -32.28 -4.88
C LEU A 118 21.85 -32.28 -4.34
N ARG A 119 21.15 -33.41 -4.44
CA ARG A 119 19.80 -33.54 -3.88
C ARG A 119 19.79 -33.32 -2.36
N ARG A 120 20.81 -33.83 -1.65
CA ARG A 120 20.97 -33.60 -0.20
C ARG A 120 21.31 -32.14 0.10
N GLN A 121 22.22 -31.53 -0.66
CA GLN A 121 22.59 -30.13 -0.48
C GLN A 121 21.39 -29.19 -0.65
N ILE A 122 20.58 -29.37 -1.70
CA ILE A 122 19.40 -28.53 -1.95
C ILE A 122 18.32 -28.73 -0.88
N THR A 123 18.05 -29.97 -0.47
CA THR A 123 17.04 -30.25 0.56
C THR A 123 17.41 -29.66 1.93
N ASN A 124 18.70 -29.49 2.21
CA ASN A 124 19.20 -28.94 3.48
C ASN A 124 19.25 -27.41 3.53
N LEU A 125 18.92 -26.71 2.44
CA LEU A 125 18.91 -25.23 2.42
C LEU A 125 17.80 -24.68 3.33
N LYS A 126 18.20 -24.00 4.41
CA LYS A 126 17.27 -23.32 5.33
C LYS A 126 16.99 -21.86 4.91
N VAL A 127 17.99 -21.17 4.36
CA VAL A 127 17.90 -19.77 3.95
C VAL A 127 18.11 -19.70 2.43
N LEU A 128 17.18 -19.06 1.72
CA LEU A 128 17.15 -19.06 0.25
C LEU A 128 17.44 -17.70 -0.36
N ALA A 129 17.09 -16.64 0.35
CA ALA A 129 17.28 -15.26 -0.04
C ALA A 129 17.59 -14.45 1.21
N ALA A 130 18.18 -13.28 1.01
CA ALA A 130 18.36 -12.29 2.05
C ALA A 130 17.82 -10.95 1.56
N ARG A 131 17.24 -10.17 2.47
CA ARG A 131 16.94 -8.76 2.20
C ARG A 131 18.25 -8.01 2.05
N LEU A 132 18.45 -7.40 0.89
CA LEU A 132 19.52 -6.41 0.74
C LEU A 132 19.26 -5.26 1.71
N PRO A 133 20.32 -4.65 2.27
CA PRO A 133 20.15 -3.40 2.99
C PRO A 133 19.49 -2.37 2.05
N PRO A 134 18.54 -1.57 2.55
CA PRO A 134 17.87 -0.58 1.73
C PRO A 134 18.89 0.38 1.09
N PRO A 135 18.66 0.84 -0.15
CA PRO A 135 19.62 1.69 -0.84
C PRO A 135 19.85 3.00 -0.07
N PRO A 136 21.05 3.60 -0.15
CA PRO A 136 21.39 4.88 0.50
C PRO A 136 20.36 5.98 0.23
N VAL A 137 19.86 6.03 -1.01
CA VAL A 137 18.81 6.95 -1.47
C VAL A 137 17.75 6.13 -2.20
N GLN A 138 16.49 6.32 -1.83
CA GLN A 138 15.35 5.70 -2.49
C GLN A 138 14.75 6.72 -3.45
N GLU A 139 14.56 6.34 -4.70
CA GLU A 139 13.88 7.20 -5.66
C GLU A 139 12.42 7.39 -5.26
N ILE A 140 11.97 8.64 -5.29
CA ILE A 140 10.57 8.98 -5.02
C ILE A 140 9.92 9.40 -6.34
N PRO A 141 8.83 8.72 -6.77
CA PRO A 141 8.10 9.11 -7.97
C PRO A 141 7.68 10.58 -7.93
N HIS A 142 7.86 11.28 -9.05
CA HIS A 142 7.45 12.68 -9.22
C HIS A 142 6.83 12.86 -10.61
N THR A 143 5.67 13.52 -10.65
CA THR A 143 4.78 13.58 -11.83
C THR A 143 4.83 14.90 -12.60
N SER A 144 5.60 15.91 -12.15
CA SER A 144 5.74 17.17 -12.89
C SER A 144 7.15 17.74 -12.85
N GLU A 145 7.53 18.42 -13.93
CA GLU A 145 8.63 19.37 -13.93
C GLU A 145 8.33 20.50 -12.92
N LEU A 146 9.33 20.92 -12.16
CA LEU A 146 9.18 21.86 -11.05
C LEU A 146 9.16 23.31 -11.59
N LEU A 147 8.20 23.65 -12.45
CA LEU A 147 8.11 24.95 -13.11
C LEU A 147 8.24 26.11 -12.10
N GLY A 148 9.20 27.01 -12.33
CA GLY A 148 9.39 28.26 -11.58
C GLY A 148 10.08 28.11 -10.23
N ARG A 149 10.73 26.98 -9.94
CA ARG A 149 11.23 26.66 -8.58
C ARG A 149 12.68 26.18 -8.53
N GLU A 150 13.35 26.21 -9.66
CA GLU A 150 14.78 25.93 -9.83
C GLU A 150 15.61 26.77 -8.85
N SER A 151 15.28 28.05 -8.69
CA SER A 151 16.00 28.96 -7.80
C SER A 151 15.93 28.53 -6.32
N ASN A 152 14.79 27.98 -5.88
CA ASN A 152 14.62 27.49 -4.50
C ASN A 152 15.36 26.16 -4.30
N LEU A 153 15.33 25.27 -5.30
CA LEU A 153 16.12 24.04 -5.28
C LEU A 153 17.61 24.36 -5.15
N GLU A 154 18.13 25.27 -5.98
CA GLU A 154 19.53 25.70 -5.92
C GLU A 154 19.89 26.30 -4.56
N LYS A 155 19.03 27.13 -3.98
CA LYS A 155 19.24 27.70 -2.64
C LYS A 155 19.37 26.61 -1.57
N VAL A 156 18.48 25.61 -1.59
CA VAL A 156 18.54 24.49 -0.64
C VAL A 156 19.83 23.69 -0.84
N LEU A 157 20.19 23.38 -2.09
CA LEU A 157 21.43 22.65 -2.40
C LEU A 157 22.67 23.41 -1.94
N ARG A 158 22.70 24.75 -2.09
CA ARG A 158 23.78 25.61 -1.57
C ARG A 158 23.88 25.51 -0.05
N TYR A 159 22.75 25.54 0.67
CA TYR A 159 22.75 25.37 2.13
C TYR A 159 23.12 23.97 2.60
N LEU A 160 22.77 22.93 1.84
CA LEU A 160 23.21 21.57 2.14
C LEU A 160 24.74 21.42 2.03
N ASN A 161 25.38 22.19 1.14
CA ASN A 161 26.84 22.22 1.01
C ASN A 161 27.56 23.07 2.06
N ASP A 162 26.86 23.98 2.75
CA ASP A 162 27.44 24.84 3.80
C ASP A 162 27.52 24.10 5.13
N ASP A 163 28.73 23.84 5.64
CA ASP A 163 28.96 23.08 6.87
C ASP A 163 28.38 23.76 8.14
N HIS A 164 28.09 25.07 8.11
CA HIS A 164 27.47 25.80 9.23
C HIS A 164 25.95 25.62 9.29
N VAL A 165 25.32 25.09 8.23
CA VAL A 165 23.86 24.99 8.12
C VAL A 165 23.40 23.55 8.32
N GLY A 166 23.18 23.17 9.58
CA GLY A 166 22.60 21.87 9.93
C GLY A 166 21.11 21.65 9.64
N ILE A 167 20.24 22.61 10.01
CA ILE A 167 18.77 22.48 9.95
C ILE A 167 18.19 23.55 9.00
N ILE A 168 17.40 23.13 8.02
CA ILE A 168 16.77 23.99 7.01
C ILE A 168 15.24 23.82 7.08
N GLY A 169 14.52 24.91 7.32
CA GLY A 169 13.06 24.93 7.30
C GLY A 169 12.52 25.52 6.00
N ILE A 170 11.72 24.75 5.28
CA ILE A 170 10.99 25.20 4.08
C ILE A 170 9.53 25.41 4.48
N TRP A 171 9.01 26.62 4.33
CA TRP A 171 7.66 26.93 4.78
C TRP A 171 6.83 27.71 3.77
N GLY A 172 5.50 27.62 3.88
CA GLY A 172 4.55 28.30 3.01
C GLY A 172 3.16 27.63 3.05
N MET A 173 2.17 28.30 2.46
CA MET A 173 0.76 27.86 2.43
C MET A 173 0.57 26.42 1.90
N GLY A 174 -0.52 25.75 2.28
CA GLY A 174 -0.92 24.47 1.69
C GLY A 174 -1.07 24.54 0.16
N GLY A 175 -0.75 23.44 -0.53
CA GLY A 175 -0.85 23.38 -2.01
C GLY A 175 0.19 24.22 -2.77
N VAL A 176 1.09 24.92 -2.07
CA VAL A 176 2.22 25.65 -2.68
C VAL A 176 3.38 24.72 -3.06
N GLY A 177 3.21 23.40 -3.22
CA GLY A 177 4.24 22.50 -3.78
C GLY A 177 5.54 22.31 -2.97
N LYS A 178 5.47 22.42 -1.63
CA LYS A 178 6.65 22.19 -0.74
C LYS A 178 7.14 20.74 -0.82
N THR A 179 6.21 19.78 -0.73
CA THR A 179 6.48 18.34 -0.88
C THR A 179 7.12 18.04 -2.23
N SER A 180 6.64 18.65 -3.32
CA SER A 180 7.24 18.47 -4.66
C SER A 180 8.70 18.94 -4.70
N LEU A 181 9.02 20.07 -4.04
CA LEU A 181 10.42 20.54 -3.92
C LEU A 181 11.26 19.56 -3.09
N LEU A 182 10.73 19.04 -1.98
CA LEU A 182 11.41 18.07 -1.12
C LEU A 182 11.71 16.76 -1.87
N ARG A 183 10.77 16.26 -2.69
CA ARG A 183 10.98 15.07 -3.55
C ARG A 183 12.12 15.29 -4.54
N ARG A 184 12.21 16.47 -5.15
CA ARG A 184 13.30 16.81 -6.09
C ARG A 184 14.65 16.90 -5.36
N ILE A 185 14.67 17.41 -4.13
CA ILE A 185 15.87 17.40 -3.28
C ILE A 185 16.31 15.96 -3.01
N ASN A 186 15.40 15.06 -2.62
CA ASN A 186 15.70 13.64 -2.42
C ASN A 186 16.34 13.01 -3.67
N ASN A 187 15.68 13.16 -4.83
CA ASN A 187 16.12 12.52 -6.07
C ASN A 187 17.42 13.13 -6.64
N SER A 188 17.79 14.34 -6.22
CA SER A 188 19.07 14.96 -6.59
C SER A 188 20.30 14.19 -6.06
N PHE A 189 20.11 13.29 -5.08
CA PHE A 189 21.17 12.46 -4.49
C PHE A 189 21.14 11.01 -4.98
N LEU A 190 20.35 10.68 -6.01
CA LEU A 190 20.34 9.33 -6.57
C LEU A 190 21.68 8.96 -7.24
N PRO A 191 22.12 7.69 -7.15
CA PRO A 191 23.44 7.22 -7.63
C PRO A 191 23.77 7.51 -9.09
N LEU A 192 22.76 7.76 -9.93
CA LEU A 192 22.90 8.07 -11.35
C LEU A 192 23.44 9.49 -11.61
N ASN A 193 23.38 10.36 -10.60
CA ASN A 193 23.89 11.72 -10.67
C ASN A 193 25.32 11.77 -10.10
N ASP A 194 26.26 12.16 -10.96
CA ASP A 194 27.70 12.31 -10.73
C ASP A 194 28.08 12.94 -9.36
N HIS A 195 29.20 12.50 -8.77
CA HIS A 195 29.93 12.93 -7.54
C HIS A 195 29.16 13.30 -6.24
N ARG A 196 27.87 13.67 -6.30
CA ARG A 196 27.01 14.11 -5.18
C ARG A 196 26.40 12.95 -4.39
N SER A 197 26.26 11.80 -5.06
CA SER A 197 25.79 10.54 -4.48
C SER A 197 26.68 10.03 -3.34
N ALA A 198 27.92 10.55 -3.22
CA ALA A 198 28.86 10.23 -2.14
C ALA A 198 28.77 11.18 -0.92
N MET A 199 27.94 12.24 -0.97
CA MET A 199 27.90 13.26 0.10
C MET A 199 27.28 12.73 1.40
N PHE A 200 26.22 11.92 1.29
CA PHE A 200 25.51 11.34 2.40
C PHE A 200 25.50 9.81 2.28
N HIS A 201 25.79 9.12 3.38
CA HIS A 201 25.64 7.67 3.43
C HIS A 201 24.17 7.25 3.42
N HIS A 202 23.28 8.11 3.92
CA HIS A 202 21.85 7.87 4.03
C HIS A 202 21.05 9.14 3.72
N VAL A 203 20.08 9.05 2.80
CA VAL A 203 19.02 10.04 2.60
C VAL A 203 17.70 9.42 3.03
N ILE A 204 17.16 9.96 4.12
CA ILE A 204 16.05 9.40 4.88
C ILE A 204 14.84 10.29 4.65
N TRP A 205 13.81 9.77 4.00
CA TRP A 205 12.50 10.44 3.90
C TRP A 205 11.60 9.95 5.02
N ALA A 206 10.94 10.86 5.72
CA ALA A 206 9.86 10.55 6.65
C ALA A 206 8.75 11.58 6.52
N THR A 207 7.51 11.11 6.39
CA THR A 207 6.32 11.97 6.38
C THR A 207 5.77 12.08 7.79
N VAL A 208 5.55 13.31 8.27
CA VAL A 208 5.06 13.56 9.63
C VAL A 208 3.63 14.06 9.53
N SER A 209 2.66 13.19 9.83
CA SER A 209 1.25 13.60 9.93
C SER A 209 1.02 14.46 11.18
N LYS A 210 -0.12 15.18 11.22
CA LYS A 210 -0.52 16.02 12.37
C LYS A 210 -0.53 15.25 13.70
N ASP A 211 -0.94 13.98 13.68
CA ASP A 211 -1.04 13.12 14.87
C ASP A 211 0.17 12.18 15.03
N CYS A 212 1.29 12.47 14.36
CA CYS A 212 2.47 11.61 14.38
C CYS A 212 3.09 11.55 15.77
N THR A 213 3.22 10.32 16.30
CA THR A 213 3.93 10.09 17.58
C THR A 213 5.42 9.86 17.34
N VAL A 214 6.24 10.14 18.36
CA VAL A 214 7.69 9.87 18.32
C VAL A 214 7.99 8.43 17.92
N LYS A 215 7.24 7.47 18.48
CA LYS A 215 7.35 6.03 18.14
C LYS A 215 7.08 5.74 16.66
N GLN A 216 6.10 6.39 16.04
CA GLN A 216 5.81 6.22 14.61
C GLN A 216 6.97 6.77 13.76
N LEU A 217 7.48 7.95 14.09
CA LEU A 217 8.62 8.53 13.38
C LEU A 217 9.90 7.69 13.53
N GLN A 218 10.16 7.17 14.74
CA GLN A 218 11.27 6.24 15.00
C GLN A 218 11.15 4.97 14.16
N ARG A 219 9.95 4.39 14.04
CA ARG A 219 9.70 3.21 13.19
C ARG A 219 9.98 3.51 11.71
N GLU A 220 9.55 4.66 11.19
CA GLU A 220 9.79 5.02 9.79
C GLU A 220 11.29 5.21 9.50
N ILE A 221 12.00 5.91 10.38
CA ILE A 221 13.46 6.10 10.28
C ILE A 221 14.20 4.76 10.40
N ALA A 222 13.86 3.94 11.40
CA ALA A 222 14.50 2.64 11.63
C ALA A 222 14.31 1.69 10.43
N LYS A 223 13.09 1.65 9.88
CA LYS A 223 12.78 0.89 8.66
C LYS A 223 13.63 1.36 7.49
N ARG A 224 13.77 2.69 7.30
CA ARG A 224 14.57 3.27 6.22
C ARG A 224 16.07 2.99 6.36
N LEU A 225 16.56 2.87 7.60
CA LEU A 225 17.93 2.48 7.94
C LEU A 225 18.18 0.97 7.88
N GLY A 226 17.15 0.15 7.62
CA GLY A 226 17.26 -1.32 7.59
C GLY A 226 17.49 -1.94 8.97
N MET A 227 17.08 -1.27 10.04
CA MET A 227 17.16 -1.80 11.39
C MET A 227 16.08 -2.87 11.60
N PRO A 228 16.34 -3.91 12.42
CA PRO A 228 15.33 -4.90 12.77
C PRO A 228 14.13 -4.21 13.44
N SER A 229 12.94 -4.35 12.85
CA SER A 229 11.71 -3.95 13.53
C SER A 229 11.44 -4.97 14.65
N PRO A 230 11.07 -4.56 15.87
CA PRO A 230 10.54 -5.46 16.88
C PRO A 230 9.10 -5.86 16.50
N ASP A 231 8.94 -6.52 15.35
CA ASP A 231 7.66 -7.09 14.91
C ASP A 231 7.44 -8.50 15.49
N ASN A 232 8.38 -9.00 16.31
CA ASN A 232 8.20 -10.20 17.11
C ASN A 232 7.43 -9.84 18.38
N GLU A 233 6.22 -10.40 18.52
CA GLU A 233 5.18 -10.12 19.53
C GLU A 233 5.56 -10.41 21.00
N GLN A 234 6.84 -10.42 21.38
CA GLN A 234 7.24 -10.84 22.73
C GLN A 234 8.00 -9.79 23.56
N GLU A 235 8.44 -8.67 23.00
CA GLU A 235 8.92 -7.51 23.78
C GLU A 235 9.04 -6.30 22.83
N GLU A 236 8.07 -5.37 22.86
CA GLU A 236 8.21 -4.10 22.15
C GLU A 236 9.39 -3.34 22.75
N ALA A 237 10.44 -3.07 21.96
CA ALA A 237 11.52 -2.18 22.39
C ALA A 237 10.93 -0.84 22.85
N THR A 238 11.40 -0.35 23.99
CA THR A 238 10.95 0.94 24.53
C THR A 238 11.39 2.07 23.59
N GLU A 239 10.63 3.18 23.55
CA GLU A 239 10.96 4.35 22.72
C GLU A 239 12.41 4.83 22.91
N ARG A 240 12.96 4.66 24.12
CA ARG A 240 14.35 5.02 24.47
C ARG A 240 15.40 4.09 23.87
N GLU A 241 15.14 2.79 23.81
CA GLU A 241 16.04 1.82 23.20
C GLU A 241 16.12 2.06 21.70
N GLN A 242 14.96 2.30 21.06
CA GLN A 242 14.91 2.61 19.64
C GLN A 242 15.60 3.94 19.31
N ALA A 243 15.40 4.99 20.13
CA ALA A 243 16.13 6.25 19.99
C ALA A 243 17.65 6.04 20.10
N THR A 244 18.10 5.26 21.08
CA THR A 244 19.53 4.95 21.28
C THR A 244 20.13 4.20 20.09
N ALA A 245 19.39 3.26 19.51
CA ALA A 245 19.81 2.52 18.33
C ALA A 245 19.95 3.42 17.10
N ILE A 246 18.95 4.29 16.86
CA ILE A 246 18.98 5.29 15.77
C ILE A 246 20.18 6.23 15.96
N PHE A 247 20.37 6.75 17.17
CA PHE A 247 21.46 7.67 17.49
C PHE A 247 22.83 7.03 17.25
N ASN A 248 23.04 5.82 17.74
CA ASN A 248 24.31 5.11 17.58
C ASN A 248 24.64 4.80 16.12
N HIS A 249 23.62 4.61 15.27
CA HIS A 249 23.82 4.38 13.85
C HIS A 249 24.14 5.66 13.09
N LEU A 250 23.46 6.77 13.42
CA LEU A 250 23.61 8.05 12.72
C LEU A 250 24.82 8.87 13.17
N LYS A 251 25.25 8.77 14.44
CA LYS A 251 26.29 9.64 15.03
C LYS A 251 27.65 9.64 14.30
N CYS A 252 27.98 8.57 13.58
CA CYS A 252 29.25 8.42 12.87
C CYS A 252 29.08 8.43 11.34
N ARG A 253 27.90 8.81 10.82
CA ARG A 253 27.58 8.75 9.39
C ARG A 253 27.02 10.08 8.90
N ASN A 254 27.49 10.53 7.75
CA ASN A 254 26.83 11.62 7.03
C ASN A 254 25.40 11.21 6.63
N PHE A 255 24.40 11.98 7.03
CA PHE A 255 23.00 11.72 6.72
C PHE A 255 22.25 13.00 6.37
N LEU A 256 21.23 12.84 5.53
CA LEU A 256 20.23 13.85 5.23
C LEU A 256 18.87 13.31 5.62
N LEU A 257 18.23 13.95 6.60
CA LEU A 257 16.87 13.63 7.03
C LEU A 257 15.91 14.64 6.40
N LEU A 258 14.94 14.15 5.64
CA LEU A 258 13.88 14.91 4.98
C LEU A 258 12.56 14.64 5.70
N LEU A 259 12.07 15.62 6.46
CA LEU A 259 10.79 15.53 7.18
C LEU A 259 9.71 16.29 6.40
N ASP A 260 8.74 15.57 5.85
CA ASP A 260 7.64 16.18 5.09
C ASP A 260 6.44 16.50 5.98
N ASP A 261 5.88 17.70 5.80
CA ASP A 261 4.66 18.25 6.39
C ASP A 261 4.64 18.36 7.94
N LEU A 262 5.67 18.93 8.55
CA LEU A 262 5.70 19.16 10.00
C LEU A 262 4.62 20.16 10.48
N TRP A 263 3.75 19.70 11.37
CA TRP A 263 2.69 20.49 12.01
C TRP A 263 3.12 21.17 13.32
N HIS A 264 3.96 20.50 14.11
CA HIS A 264 4.39 20.93 15.44
C HIS A 264 5.89 20.66 15.65
N ASN A 265 6.43 21.16 16.77
CA ASN A 265 7.82 20.89 17.14
C ASN A 265 8.02 19.39 17.41
N VAL A 266 9.06 18.81 16.82
CA VAL A 266 9.49 17.42 17.06
C VAL A 266 10.86 17.46 17.72
N ASP A 267 10.96 16.88 18.92
CA ASP A 267 12.25 16.75 19.60
C ASP A 267 13.09 15.66 18.94
N LEU A 268 14.05 16.08 18.09
CA LEU A 268 14.96 15.19 17.39
C LEU A 268 15.76 14.27 18.34
N ASN A 269 16.06 14.71 19.58
CA ASN A 269 16.76 13.87 20.56
C ASN A 269 15.89 12.69 20.99
N SER A 270 14.60 12.93 21.28
CA SER A 270 13.64 11.89 21.62
C SER A 270 13.49 10.83 20.52
N VAL A 271 13.62 11.23 19.25
CA VAL A 271 13.63 10.33 18.08
C VAL A 271 14.95 9.58 17.95
N GLY A 272 16.05 10.09 18.52
CA GLY A 272 17.40 9.53 18.37
C GLY A 272 18.20 10.14 17.22
N VAL A 273 17.76 11.25 16.63
CA VAL A 273 18.47 11.93 15.54
C VAL A 273 19.51 12.88 16.15
N PRO A 274 20.81 12.72 15.84
CA PRO A 274 21.84 13.65 16.31
C PRO A 274 21.55 15.07 15.83
N ILE A 275 21.48 16.03 16.77
CA ILE A 275 21.23 17.43 16.42
C ILE A 275 22.38 17.99 15.58
N PRO A 276 22.11 18.51 14.37
CA PRO A 276 23.13 19.16 13.56
C PRO A 276 23.74 20.38 14.26
N SER A 277 25.05 20.36 14.50
CA SER A 277 25.75 21.45 15.20
C SER A 277 25.91 22.70 14.31
N ARG A 278 25.78 23.89 14.91
CA ARG A 278 26.08 25.19 14.25
C ARG A 278 27.57 25.47 14.10
N ARG A 279 28.40 24.77 14.88
CA ARG A 279 29.86 24.86 14.87
C ARG A 279 30.40 23.46 14.61
N PRO A 280 30.75 23.11 13.37
CA PRO A 280 31.22 21.77 13.06
C PRO A 280 32.57 21.53 13.75
N THR A 281 32.63 20.52 14.62
CA THR A 281 33.86 20.08 15.30
C THR A 281 34.53 18.89 14.60
N GLY A 282 34.12 18.57 13.36
CA GLY A 282 34.65 17.45 12.57
C GLY A 282 34.12 17.42 11.13
N GLN A 283 34.46 16.37 10.38
CA GLN A 283 34.08 16.16 8.96
C GLN A 283 32.64 15.64 8.74
N GLN A 284 31.85 15.47 9.82
CA GLN A 284 30.53 14.86 9.75
C GLN A 284 29.47 15.82 9.21
N LYS A 285 28.73 15.39 8.18
CA LYS A 285 27.64 16.15 7.56
C LYS A 285 26.29 15.61 8.00
N HIS A 286 25.78 16.14 9.12
CA HIS A 286 24.42 15.89 9.58
C HIS A 286 23.50 17.01 9.10
N LYS A 287 22.48 16.69 8.31
CA LYS A 287 21.54 17.67 7.75
C LYS A 287 20.10 17.25 7.99
N VAL A 288 19.27 18.20 8.37
CA VAL A 288 17.82 18.03 8.49
C VAL A 288 17.14 19.11 7.64
N VAL A 289 16.30 18.67 6.69
CA VAL A 289 15.45 19.56 5.90
C VAL A 289 14.02 19.17 6.20
N PHE A 290 13.17 20.15 6.47
CA PHE A 290 11.76 19.88 6.70
C PHE A 290 10.85 20.86 5.98
N THR A 291 9.66 20.41 5.64
CA THR A 291 8.59 21.26 5.11
C THR A 291 7.56 21.52 6.20
N THR A 292 6.97 22.72 6.23
CA THR A 292 5.90 23.08 7.18
C THR A 292 4.99 24.15 6.58
N ARG A 293 3.79 24.34 7.14
CA ARG A 293 2.87 25.39 6.70
C ARG A 293 3.19 26.76 7.30
N THR A 294 3.77 26.80 8.50
CA THR A 294 3.95 28.04 9.25
C THR A 294 5.41 28.34 9.55
N GLU A 295 5.77 29.62 9.58
CA GLU A 295 7.13 30.03 9.97
C GLU A 295 7.42 29.73 11.45
N GLN A 296 6.39 29.70 12.29
CA GLN A 296 6.51 29.44 13.73
C GLN A 296 7.17 28.09 14.00
N VAL A 297 6.82 27.05 13.24
CA VAL A 297 7.43 25.72 13.34
C VAL A 297 8.92 25.77 12.98
N CYS A 298 9.32 26.61 12.02
CA CYS A 298 10.74 26.83 11.73
C CYS A 298 11.50 27.43 12.91
N GLY A 299 10.85 28.33 13.66
CA GLY A 299 11.38 28.90 14.89
C GLY A 299 11.51 27.85 16.01
N SER A 300 10.47 27.05 16.23
CA SER A 300 10.46 26.03 17.30
C SER A 300 11.46 24.90 17.05
N MET A 301 11.69 24.53 15.79
CA MET A 301 12.74 23.58 15.38
C MET A 301 14.16 24.20 15.37
N ALA A 302 14.30 25.46 15.78
CA ALA A 302 15.56 26.21 15.79
C ALA A 302 16.31 26.21 14.44
N ALA A 303 15.58 26.22 13.32
CA ALA A 303 16.14 26.13 11.97
C ALA A 303 17.18 27.22 11.71
N HIS A 304 18.32 26.85 11.12
CA HIS A 304 19.44 27.75 10.85
C HIS A 304 19.15 28.65 9.65
N LYS A 305 18.46 28.10 8.65
CA LYS A 305 17.97 28.83 7.48
C LYS A 305 16.50 28.53 7.28
N LYS A 306 15.75 29.57 6.91
CA LYS A 306 14.32 29.48 6.60
C LYS A 306 14.12 29.92 5.16
N ILE A 307 13.35 29.14 4.39
CA ILE A 307 13.03 29.45 3.00
C ILE A 307 11.50 29.51 2.89
N LYS A 308 10.97 30.70 2.62
CA LYS A 308 9.56 30.87 2.30
C LYS A 308 9.31 30.53 0.84
N ILE A 309 8.40 29.60 0.59
CA ILE A 309 7.93 29.26 -0.75
C ILE A 309 6.68 30.10 -1.03
N ASN A 310 6.79 31.00 -1.99
CA ASN A 310 5.69 31.85 -2.44
C ASN A 310 4.88 31.16 -3.55
N CYS A 311 3.70 31.72 -3.84
CA CYS A 311 2.94 31.37 -5.03
C CYS A 311 3.74 31.66 -6.31
N LEU A 312 3.37 30.99 -7.40
CA LEU A 312 4.02 31.17 -8.70
C LEU A 312 3.78 32.58 -9.24
N GLU A 313 4.80 33.11 -9.92
CA GLU A 313 4.66 34.34 -10.68
C GLU A 313 3.76 34.13 -11.88
N GLN A 314 3.25 35.23 -12.45
CA GLN A 314 2.21 35.17 -13.48
C GLN A 314 2.60 34.36 -14.72
N GLN A 315 3.88 34.33 -15.07
CA GLN A 315 4.39 33.57 -16.22
C GLN A 315 4.36 32.06 -15.94
N ASP A 316 4.97 31.61 -14.85
CA ASP A 316 4.99 30.20 -14.45
C ASP A 316 3.58 29.66 -14.14
N ALA A 317 2.75 30.50 -13.51
CA ALA A 317 1.34 30.18 -13.24
C ALA A 317 0.54 29.96 -14.53
N TRP A 318 0.79 30.79 -15.54
CA TRP A 318 0.15 30.66 -16.84
C TRP A 318 0.62 29.39 -17.55
N GLN A 319 1.92 29.09 -17.53
CA GLN A 319 2.47 27.87 -18.14
C GLN A 319 1.85 26.61 -17.51
N LEU A 320 1.88 26.52 -16.17
CA LEU A 320 1.28 25.39 -15.45
C LEU A 320 -0.20 25.22 -15.80
N PHE A 321 -0.95 26.33 -15.89
CA PHE A 321 -2.37 26.26 -16.24
C PHE A 321 -2.61 25.79 -17.68
N GLN A 322 -1.75 26.19 -18.63
CA GLN A 322 -1.85 25.71 -20.00
C GLN A 322 -1.66 24.21 -20.10
N ASP A 323 -0.68 23.67 -19.38
CA ASP A 323 -0.38 22.23 -19.36
C ASP A 323 -1.56 21.43 -18.80
N MET A 324 -2.30 22.00 -17.85
CA MET A 324 -3.44 21.34 -17.20
C MET A 324 -4.73 21.39 -18.02
N VAL A 325 -4.99 22.49 -18.73
CA VAL A 325 -6.17 22.66 -19.60
C VAL A 325 -5.98 21.92 -20.92
N GLY A 326 -4.76 21.91 -21.47
CA GLY A 326 -4.44 21.41 -22.81
C GLY A 326 -4.70 22.44 -23.92
N GLN A 327 -3.89 22.40 -24.98
CA GLN A 327 -3.97 23.37 -26.08
C GLN A 327 -5.29 23.26 -26.86
N ASP A 328 -5.79 22.03 -27.09
CA ASP A 328 -7.04 21.78 -27.82
C ASP A 328 -8.23 22.59 -27.28
N THR A 329 -8.33 22.72 -25.95
CA THR A 329 -9.40 23.47 -25.31
C THR A 329 -9.12 24.97 -25.33
N LEU A 330 -7.88 25.39 -25.16
CA LEU A 330 -7.50 26.81 -25.24
C LEU A 330 -7.70 27.41 -26.65
N GLU A 331 -7.52 26.59 -27.68
CA GLU A 331 -7.65 26.96 -29.09
C GLU A 331 -9.06 26.75 -29.65
N SER A 332 -9.94 26.07 -28.91
CA SER A 332 -11.32 25.79 -29.33
C SER A 332 -12.16 27.05 -29.63
N HIS A 333 -11.80 28.22 -29.07
CA HIS A 333 -12.44 29.49 -29.40
C HIS A 333 -11.51 30.70 -29.12
N PRO A 334 -11.46 31.74 -29.98
CA PRO A 334 -10.52 32.87 -29.84
C PRO A 334 -10.59 33.61 -28.49
N LYS A 335 -11.79 33.73 -27.91
CA LYS A 335 -12.02 34.35 -26.59
C LYS A 335 -11.54 33.51 -25.40
N ILE A 336 -11.39 32.19 -25.54
CA ILE A 336 -11.09 31.30 -24.40
C ILE A 336 -9.71 31.62 -23.81
N ARG A 337 -8.69 31.82 -24.64
CA ARG A 337 -7.35 32.16 -24.14
C ARG A 337 -7.34 33.43 -23.28
N GLY A 338 -8.16 34.42 -23.64
CA GLY A 338 -8.34 35.64 -22.84
C GLY A 338 -9.06 35.40 -21.52
N LEU A 339 -10.11 34.57 -21.52
CA LEU A 339 -10.84 34.19 -20.30
C LEU A 339 -10.01 33.29 -19.39
N ALA A 340 -9.21 32.37 -19.96
CA ALA A 340 -8.28 31.53 -19.23
C ALA A 340 -7.26 32.34 -18.44
N ARG A 341 -6.72 33.42 -19.04
CA ARG A 341 -5.85 34.36 -18.31
C ARG A 341 -6.56 35.04 -17.14
N GLN A 342 -7.87 35.29 -17.23
CA GLN A 342 -8.63 35.81 -16.08
C GLN A 342 -8.78 34.75 -14.99
N VAL A 343 -9.07 33.49 -15.35
CA VAL A 343 -9.11 32.38 -14.39
C VAL A 343 -7.77 32.21 -13.67
N VAL A 344 -6.63 32.28 -14.37
CA VAL A 344 -5.30 32.21 -13.75
C VAL A 344 -5.05 33.36 -12.76
N LYS A 345 -5.50 34.58 -13.08
CA LYS A 345 -5.44 35.71 -12.13
C LYS A 345 -6.26 35.44 -10.88
N GLU A 346 -7.44 34.84 -11.04
CA GLU A 346 -8.28 34.42 -9.93
C GLU A 346 -7.57 33.33 -9.09
N CYS A 347 -6.80 32.40 -9.68
CA CYS A 347 -6.03 31.40 -8.93
C CYS A 347 -4.84 31.96 -8.12
N ARG A 348 -4.49 33.25 -8.27
CA ARG A 348 -3.41 33.96 -7.55
C ARG A 348 -2.07 33.20 -7.48
N GLY A 349 -1.74 32.46 -8.54
CA GLY A 349 -0.47 31.74 -8.66
C GLY A 349 -0.33 30.49 -7.77
N LEU A 350 -1.37 30.04 -7.07
CA LEU A 350 -1.28 28.84 -6.24
C LEU A 350 -1.27 27.57 -7.13
N PRO A 351 -0.21 26.74 -7.10
CA PRO A 351 -0.10 25.55 -7.95
C PRO A 351 -1.28 24.59 -7.84
N LEU A 352 -1.71 24.24 -6.62
CA LEU A 352 -2.84 23.33 -6.43
C LEU A 352 -4.13 23.85 -7.06
N ALA A 353 -4.43 25.14 -6.89
CA ALA A 353 -5.61 25.76 -7.50
C ALA A 353 -5.51 25.80 -9.02
N LEU A 354 -4.35 26.13 -9.57
CA LEU A 354 -4.10 26.13 -11.02
C LEU A 354 -4.30 24.73 -11.61
N THR A 355 -3.79 23.70 -10.96
CA THR A 355 -3.94 22.30 -11.37
C THR A 355 -5.40 21.86 -11.34
N VAL A 356 -6.06 22.01 -10.20
CA VAL A 356 -7.43 21.51 -9.99
C VAL A 356 -8.44 22.28 -10.84
N ILE A 357 -8.35 23.62 -10.91
CA ILE A 357 -9.25 24.44 -11.73
C ILE A 357 -8.91 24.26 -13.22
N GLY A 358 -7.62 24.24 -13.58
CA GLY A 358 -7.21 24.02 -14.97
C GLY A 358 -7.76 22.70 -15.51
N LYS A 359 -7.69 21.64 -14.70
CA LYS A 359 -8.24 20.35 -15.08
C LYS A 359 -9.76 20.34 -15.16
N ALA A 360 -10.45 21.00 -14.23
CA ALA A 360 -11.91 21.16 -14.31
C ALA A 360 -12.36 21.95 -15.57
N MET A 361 -11.50 22.83 -16.08
CA MET A 361 -11.73 23.60 -17.29
C MET A 361 -11.28 22.88 -18.58
N SER A 362 -10.56 21.75 -18.49
CA SER A 362 -9.93 21.10 -19.66
C SER A 362 -10.93 20.57 -20.70
N MET A 363 -12.19 20.35 -20.32
CA MET A 363 -13.26 19.89 -21.23
C MET A 363 -14.23 21.00 -21.66
N ARG A 364 -13.99 22.25 -21.23
CA ARG A 364 -14.91 23.39 -21.41
C ARG A 364 -14.56 24.16 -22.67
N LYS A 365 -15.30 23.91 -23.75
CA LYS A 365 -14.99 24.46 -25.09
C LYS A 365 -15.79 25.71 -25.44
N THR A 366 -16.68 26.20 -24.56
CA THR A 366 -17.51 27.38 -24.86
C THR A 366 -17.14 28.61 -24.01
N PRO A 367 -17.07 29.83 -24.58
CA PRO A 367 -16.77 31.04 -23.80
C PRO A 367 -17.74 31.31 -22.63
N LYS A 368 -19.01 30.87 -22.75
CA LYS A 368 -20.02 31.03 -21.70
C LYS A 368 -19.67 30.23 -20.45
N GLU A 369 -19.16 29.00 -20.61
CA GLU A 369 -18.70 28.17 -19.48
C GLU A 369 -17.55 28.85 -18.72
N TRP A 370 -16.58 29.42 -19.45
CA TRP A 370 -15.46 30.16 -18.86
C TRP A 370 -15.92 31.43 -18.14
N GLN A 371 -16.87 32.17 -18.70
CA GLN A 371 -17.42 33.35 -18.05
C GLN A 371 -18.19 33.00 -16.78
N ASN A 372 -18.92 31.88 -16.78
CA ASN A 372 -19.58 31.36 -15.59
C ASN A 372 -18.55 30.97 -14.51
N ALA A 373 -17.48 30.27 -14.88
CA ALA A 373 -16.39 29.92 -13.96
C ALA A 373 -15.80 31.17 -13.27
N ILE A 374 -15.49 32.21 -14.04
CA ILE A 374 -14.99 33.49 -13.50
C ILE A 374 -16.01 34.13 -12.54
N THR A 375 -17.29 34.07 -12.89
CA THR A 375 -18.35 34.61 -12.03
C THR A 375 -18.42 33.87 -10.69
N LEU A 376 -18.32 32.54 -10.71
CA LEU A 376 -18.26 31.71 -9.50
C LEU A 376 -17.00 32.02 -8.66
N LEU A 377 -15.84 32.15 -9.31
CA LEU A 377 -14.57 32.48 -8.65
C LEU A 377 -14.53 33.90 -8.06
N ARG A 378 -15.34 34.83 -8.56
CA ARG A 378 -15.43 36.20 -8.02
C ARG A 378 -16.46 36.34 -6.91
N ARG A 379 -17.50 35.51 -6.92
CA ARG A 379 -18.54 35.51 -5.87
C ARG A 379 -17.98 35.12 -4.50
N SER A 380 -16.87 34.40 -4.45
CA SER A 380 -16.26 33.87 -3.24
C SER A 380 -15.51 34.87 -2.35
N LYS A 381 -15.65 36.20 -2.54
CA LYS A 381 -15.09 37.32 -1.71
C LYS A 381 -13.86 36.94 -0.87
N LEU A 382 -12.66 37.17 -1.40
CA LEU A 382 -11.43 36.80 -0.71
C LEU A 382 -10.73 37.97 -0.03
N PRO A 383 -9.98 37.70 1.06
CA PRO A 383 -9.02 38.66 1.58
C PRO A 383 -7.96 39.02 0.53
N GLU A 384 -7.34 40.19 0.66
CA GLU A 384 -6.30 40.65 -0.27
C GLU A 384 -5.04 39.76 -0.24
N ILE A 385 -4.76 39.14 0.91
CA ILE A 385 -3.64 38.24 1.15
C ILE A 385 -4.18 36.86 1.51
N LEU A 386 -3.68 35.82 0.85
CA LEU A 386 -3.96 34.44 1.19
C LEU A 386 -3.01 34.03 2.32
N GLU A 387 -3.49 34.06 3.56
CA GLU A 387 -2.69 33.66 4.72
C GLU A 387 -3.13 32.32 5.30
N LYS A 388 -4.41 31.95 5.13
CA LYS A 388 -4.97 30.70 5.65
C LYS A 388 -5.40 29.76 4.54
N ASP A 389 -5.27 28.47 4.79
CA ASP A 389 -5.67 27.42 3.85
C ASP A 389 -7.17 27.47 3.50
N GLU A 390 -8.01 27.85 4.48
CA GLU A 390 -9.47 28.01 4.37
C GLU A 390 -9.88 29.05 3.32
N ASP A 391 -9.06 30.08 3.12
CA ASP A 391 -9.30 31.11 2.10
C ASP A 391 -9.43 30.48 0.70
N MET A 392 -8.88 29.29 0.47
CA MET A 392 -8.89 28.64 -0.83
C MET A 392 -10.11 27.75 -1.10
N PHE A 393 -10.80 27.27 -0.09
CA PHE A 393 -11.88 26.30 -0.27
C PHE A 393 -12.98 26.81 -1.22
N PRO A 394 -13.42 28.07 -1.14
CA PRO A 394 -14.40 28.60 -2.08
C PRO A 394 -13.94 28.60 -3.55
N ARG A 395 -12.63 28.76 -3.82
CA ARG A 395 -12.09 28.70 -5.19
C ARG A 395 -11.99 27.27 -5.69
N LEU A 396 -11.47 26.38 -4.85
CA LEU A 396 -11.34 24.96 -5.18
C LEU A 396 -12.72 24.30 -5.33
N LYS A 397 -13.76 24.80 -4.66
CA LYS A 397 -15.16 24.34 -4.81
C LYS A 397 -15.65 24.32 -6.26
N LEU A 398 -15.05 25.14 -7.14
CA LEU A 398 -15.36 25.12 -8.57
C LEU A 398 -15.16 23.74 -9.20
N SER A 399 -14.09 23.01 -8.85
CA SER A 399 -13.85 21.68 -9.40
C SER A 399 -14.88 20.66 -8.93
N TYR A 400 -15.35 20.79 -7.69
CA TYR A 400 -16.47 20.00 -7.15
C TYR A 400 -17.77 20.25 -7.93
N TYR A 401 -18.10 21.50 -8.23
CA TYR A 401 -19.30 21.83 -9.02
C TYR A 401 -19.26 21.28 -10.44
N TYR A 402 -18.06 21.13 -11.02
CA TYR A 402 -17.90 20.59 -12.37
C TYR A 402 -17.81 19.06 -12.43
N LEU A 403 -17.94 18.35 -11.29
CA LEU A 403 -18.11 16.91 -11.30
C LEU A 403 -19.42 16.51 -12.02
N PRO A 404 -19.42 15.42 -12.80
CA PRO A 404 -20.48 15.12 -13.77
C PRO A 404 -21.88 15.04 -13.16
N ASP A 405 -22.00 14.40 -12.00
CA ASP A 405 -23.28 14.14 -11.35
C ASP A 405 -23.18 14.22 -9.82
N ASP A 406 -24.34 14.14 -9.17
CA ASP A 406 -24.48 14.24 -7.72
C ASP A 406 -23.93 13.01 -6.97
N SER A 407 -23.98 11.83 -7.58
CA SER A 407 -23.45 10.59 -6.99
C SER A 407 -21.93 10.68 -6.88
N ILE A 408 -21.22 11.11 -7.94
CA ILE A 408 -19.76 11.32 -7.91
C ILE A 408 -19.38 12.40 -6.89
N ARG A 409 -20.19 13.47 -6.79
CA ARG A 409 -19.99 14.51 -5.77
C ARG A 409 -20.11 13.95 -4.35
N LYS A 410 -21.11 13.12 -4.07
CA LYS A 410 -21.26 12.43 -2.79
C LYS A 410 -20.12 11.44 -2.53
N CYS A 411 -19.69 10.68 -3.54
CA CYS A 411 -18.53 9.80 -3.44
C CYS A 411 -17.27 10.56 -3.04
N PHE A 412 -17.04 11.73 -3.65
CA PHE A 412 -15.93 12.62 -3.28
C PHE A 412 -16.02 13.09 -1.82
N LEU A 413 -17.19 13.48 -1.33
CA LEU A 413 -17.36 13.89 0.06
C LEU A 413 -17.12 12.74 1.04
N LEU A 414 -17.54 11.50 0.71
CA LEU A 414 -17.27 10.34 1.55
C LEU A 414 -15.78 10.01 1.64
N CYS A 415 -14.96 10.30 0.61
CA CYS A 415 -13.51 10.15 0.72
C CYS A 415 -12.91 11.00 1.86
N ALA A 416 -13.58 12.07 2.29
CA ALA A 416 -13.13 12.93 3.38
C ALA A 416 -13.26 12.28 4.77
N LEU A 417 -13.95 11.13 4.87
CA LEU A 417 -14.06 10.31 6.07
C LEU A 417 -12.74 9.68 6.48
N TRP A 418 -11.77 9.55 5.58
CA TRP A 418 -10.45 9.05 5.95
C TRP A 418 -9.57 10.16 6.54
N PRO A 419 -8.67 9.81 7.48
CA PRO A 419 -7.72 10.76 8.04
C PRO A 419 -6.85 11.44 6.99
N LYS A 420 -6.26 12.59 7.35
CA LYS A 420 -5.29 13.27 6.48
C LYS A 420 -4.12 12.34 6.16
N ASP A 421 -3.64 12.44 4.93
CA ASP A 421 -2.53 11.64 4.39
C ASP A 421 -2.74 10.13 4.32
N PHE A 422 -3.96 9.65 4.59
CA PHE A 422 -4.29 8.23 4.57
C PHE A 422 -4.34 7.71 3.12
N CYS A 423 -3.62 6.61 2.86
CA CYS A 423 -3.75 5.86 1.60
C CYS A 423 -4.92 4.89 1.73
N ILE A 424 -5.98 5.16 0.98
CA ILE A 424 -7.23 4.41 0.99
C ILE A 424 -7.10 3.28 -0.04
N ASN A 425 -7.44 2.06 0.36
CA ASN A 425 -7.53 0.96 -0.60
C ASN A 425 -8.74 1.18 -1.53
N LYS A 426 -8.56 1.04 -2.85
CA LYS A 426 -9.62 1.29 -3.83
C LYS A 426 -10.85 0.41 -3.58
N ARG A 427 -10.64 -0.86 -3.23
CA ARG A 427 -11.73 -1.80 -2.92
C ARG A 427 -12.52 -1.36 -1.68
N GLU A 428 -11.83 -0.97 -0.61
CA GLU A 428 -12.47 -0.45 0.62
C GLU A 428 -13.29 0.81 0.32
N LEU A 429 -12.76 1.73 -0.50
CA LEU A 429 -13.44 2.95 -0.89
C LEU A 429 -14.72 2.67 -1.70
N ILE A 430 -14.63 1.74 -2.66
CA ILE A 430 -15.78 1.35 -3.48
C ILE A 430 -16.86 0.68 -2.62
N GLU A 431 -16.46 -0.22 -1.71
CA GLU A 431 -17.39 -0.87 -0.76
C GLU A 431 -18.05 0.15 0.17
N CYS A 432 -17.35 1.21 0.55
CA CYS A 432 -17.95 2.34 1.25
C CYS A 432 -19.05 3.01 0.42
N TRP A 433 -18.79 3.31 -0.86
CA TRP A 433 -19.79 3.89 -1.75
C TRP A 433 -20.99 2.98 -2.00
N MET A 434 -20.77 1.67 -2.14
CA MET A 434 -21.85 0.67 -2.22
C MET A 434 -22.69 0.66 -0.93
N GLY A 435 -22.04 0.63 0.24
CA GLY A 435 -22.74 0.62 1.54
C GLY A 435 -23.54 1.89 1.83
N HIS A 436 -23.16 3.01 1.22
CA HIS A 436 -23.91 4.26 1.26
C HIS A 436 -24.98 4.37 0.16
N GLY A 437 -25.15 3.35 -0.68
CA GLY A 437 -26.11 3.33 -1.77
C GLY A 437 -25.79 4.28 -2.93
N LEU A 438 -24.54 4.73 -3.06
CA LEU A 438 -24.10 5.56 -4.19
C LEU A 438 -23.78 4.71 -5.43
N ILE A 439 -23.48 3.43 -5.21
CA ILE A 439 -23.40 2.39 -6.24
C ILE A 439 -24.45 1.34 -5.85
N ASP A 440 -25.54 1.29 -6.61
CA ASP A 440 -26.63 0.33 -6.37
C ASP A 440 -26.25 -1.03 -6.94
N VAL A 441 -25.89 -1.97 -6.05
CA VAL A 441 -25.46 -3.32 -6.45
C VAL A 441 -26.62 -4.11 -7.05
N GLY A 442 -27.87 -3.82 -6.69
CA GLY A 442 -29.05 -4.51 -7.20
C GLY A 442 -29.33 -4.28 -8.70
N VAL A 443 -28.66 -3.31 -9.32
CA VAL A 443 -28.76 -3.03 -10.77
C VAL A 443 -27.83 -3.95 -11.60
N PHE A 444 -26.84 -4.58 -10.97
CA PHE A 444 -25.84 -5.38 -11.66
C PHE A 444 -26.10 -6.88 -11.50
N ASP A 445 -25.84 -7.65 -12.55
CA ASP A 445 -25.91 -9.11 -12.53
C ASP A 445 -24.67 -9.73 -11.88
N ASP A 446 -23.49 -9.09 -12.01
CA ASP A 446 -22.24 -9.46 -11.36
C ASP A 446 -21.76 -8.33 -10.44
N ILE A 447 -21.34 -8.69 -9.22
CA ILE A 447 -20.73 -7.76 -8.27
C ILE A 447 -19.46 -7.12 -8.83
N ASN A 448 -18.74 -7.78 -9.74
CA ASN A 448 -17.57 -7.22 -10.41
C ASN A 448 -17.92 -5.96 -11.23
N ASP A 449 -19.09 -5.91 -11.86
CA ASP A 449 -19.54 -4.73 -12.61
C ASP A 449 -19.74 -3.52 -11.67
N ALA A 450 -20.21 -3.77 -10.45
CA ALA A 450 -20.31 -2.73 -9.42
C ALA A 450 -18.93 -2.22 -8.98
N TYR A 451 -17.92 -3.10 -8.90
CA TYR A 451 -16.52 -2.68 -8.66
C TYR A 451 -15.94 -1.90 -9.85
N ASP A 452 -16.20 -2.30 -11.09
CA ASP A 452 -15.75 -1.60 -12.29
C ASP A 452 -16.38 -0.20 -12.41
N SER A 453 -17.65 -0.08 -12.04
CA SER A 453 -18.33 1.22 -11.88
C SER A 453 -17.63 2.08 -10.83
N GLY A 454 -17.29 1.51 -9.67
CA GLY A 454 -16.49 2.19 -8.65
C GLY A 454 -15.11 2.63 -9.15
N HIS A 455 -14.40 1.79 -9.89
CA HIS A 455 -13.12 2.15 -10.51
C HIS A 455 -13.26 3.29 -11.52
N THR A 456 -14.36 3.35 -12.25
CA THR A 456 -14.69 4.46 -13.16
C THR A 456 -14.83 5.77 -12.39
N ILE A 457 -15.57 5.78 -11.27
CA ILE A 457 -15.70 6.96 -10.39
C ILE A 457 -14.33 7.42 -9.86
N ILE A 458 -13.49 6.48 -9.40
CA ILE A 458 -12.11 6.77 -8.98
C ILE A 458 -11.34 7.42 -10.13
N GLY A 459 -11.46 6.87 -11.34
CA GLY A 459 -10.84 7.43 -12.55
C GLY A 459 -11.29 8.87 -12.83
N THR A 460 -12.57 9.17 -12.67
CA THR A 460 -13.11 10.54 -12.79
C THR A 460 -12.55 11.48 -11.73
N LEU A 461 -12.48 11.06 -10.47
CA LEU A 461 -11.93 11.89 -9.39
C LEU A 461 -10.42 12.12 -9.54
N LYS A 462 -9.67 11.12 -9.99
CA LYS A 462 -8.24 11.25 -10.33
C LYS A 462 -8.05 12.17 -11.52
N SER A 463 -8.87 12.03 -12.56
CA SER A 463 -8.80 12.89 -13.74
C SER A 463 -9.19 14.33 -13.46
N ALA A 464 -9.97 14.60 -12.40
CA ALA A 464 -10.26 15.94 -11.88
C ALA A 464 -9.20 16.48 -10.90
N CYS A 465 -8.11 15.74 -10.65
CA CYS A 465 -7.08 16.05 -9.65
C CYS A 465 -7.61 16.21 -8.21
N LEU A 466 -8.75 15.57 -7.90
CA LEU A 466 -9.35 15.55 -6.55
C LEU A 466 -8.87 14.35 -5.72
N LEU A 467 -8.40 13.30 -6.40
CA LEU A 467 -7.68 12.17 -5.81
C LEU A 467 -6.33 12.01 -6.50
N GLU A 468 -5.32 11.59 -5.76
CA GLU A 468 -3.99 11.23 -6.24
C GLU A 468 -3.73 9.73 -6.03
N PRO A 469 -2.76 9.13 -6.75
CA PRO A 469 -2.32 7.76 -6.48
C PRO A 469 -1.80 7.63 -5.04
N GLY A 470 -2.08 6.49 -4.40
CA GLY A 470 -1.48 6.14 -3.11
C GLY A 470 -0.04 5.61 -3.25
N ILE A 471 0.48 4.99 -2.18
CA ILE A 471 1.83 4.38 -2.20
C ILE A 471 1.91 3.24 -3.23
N ASN A 472 0.87 2.41 -3.29
CA ASN A 472 0.68 1.44 -4.37
C ASN A 472 -0.35 2.02 -5.36
N GLU A 473 0.12 2.56 -6.48
CA GLU A 473 -0.72 3.28 -7.45
C GLU A 473 -1.87 2.43 -8.02
N ASP A 474 -1.66 1.11 -8.11
CA ASP A 474 -2.59 0.15 -8.67
C ASP A 474 -3.77 -0.13 -7.72
N ASP A 475 -3.54 -0.14 -6.41
CA ASP A 475 -4.54 -0.54 -5.42
C ASP A 475 -4.99 0.57 -4.47
N GLN A 476 -4.30 1.71 -4.47
CA GLN A 476 -4.53 2.77 -3.50
C GLN A 476 -4.71 4.14 -4.13
N VAL A 477 -5.51 4.95 -3.45
CA VAL A 477 -5.69 6.37 -3.73
C VAL A 477 -5.49 7.17 -2.45
N LYS A 478 -5.18 8.45 -2.60
CA LYS A 478 -5.03 9.38 -1.50
C LYS A 478 -5.71 10.69 -1.86
N MET A 479 -6.24 11.38 -0.86
CA MET A 479 -6.76 12.73 -1.01
C MET A 479 -5.73 13.73 -0.47
N HIS A 480 -5.38 14.73 -1.27
CA HIS A 480 -4.49 15.81 -0.83
C HIS A 480 -5.12 16.54 0.36
N ASP A 481 -4.32 16.90 1.36
CA ASP A 481 -4.78 17.49 2.63
C ASP A 481 -5.76 18.69 2.47
N ILE A 482 -5.44 19.67 1.63
CA ILE A 482 -6.29 20.83 1.30
C ILE A 482 -7.57 20.43 0.58
N ILE A 483 -7.52 19.41 -0.28
CA ILE A 483 -8.71 18.88 -0.96
C ILE A 483 -9.62 18.16 0.03
N GLY A 484 -9.04 17.42 0.97
CA GLY A 484 -9.77 16.80 2.09
C GLY A 484 -10.40 17.84 3.00
N ASP A 485 -9.66 18.90 3.35
CA ASP A 485 -10.19 19.99 4.17
C ASP A 485 -11.32 20.74 3.43
N MET A 486 -11.17 20.99 2.13
CA MET A 486 -12.25 21.52 1.30
C MET A 486 -13.47 20.59 1.29
N ALA A 487 -13.29 19.27 1.13
CA ALA A 487 -14.40 18.32 1.10
C ALA A 487 -15.17 18.34 2.43
N ARG A 488 -14.47 18.40 3.57
CA ARG A 488 -15.10 18.54 4.90
C ARG A 488 -15.82 19.88 5.06
N TRP A 489 -15.22 20.97 4.58
CA TRP A 489 -15.86 22.28 4.57
C TRP A 489 -17.14 22.30 3.71
N ILE A 490 -17.15 21.63 2.55
CA ILE A 490 -18.35 21.46 1.73
C ILE A 490 -19.41 20.62 2.45
N ALA A 491 -19.01 19.52 3.10
CA ALA A 491 -19.91 18.66 3.87
C ALA A 491 -20.55 19.38 5.07
N ALA A 492 -19.87 20.40 5.61
CA ALA A 492 -20.37 21.30 6.65
C ALA A 492 -21.19 22.49 6.11
N ASP A 493 -21.65 22.45 4.84
CA ASP A 493 -22.36 23.54 4.16
C ASP A 493 -21.59 24.87 4.08
N GLY A 494 -20.27 24.82 4.27
CA GLY A 494 -19.39 25.99 4.25
C GLY A 494 -19.34 26.79 5.56
N ASP A 495 -19.95 26.30 6.63
CA ASP A 495 -19.84 26.85 7.98
C ASP A 495 -18.95 25.95 8.84
N GLU A 496 -17.81 26.47 9.29
CA GLU A 496 -16.87 25.74 10.15
C GLU A 496 -17.48 25.33 11.49
N ASN A 497 -18.56 25.99 11.93
CA ASN A 497 -19.27 25.66 13.16
C ASN A 497 -20.34 24.57 12.96
N ASN A 498 -20.69 24.24 11.71
CA ASN A 498 -21.67 23.21 11.39
C ASN A 498 -21.00 21.84 11.30
N GLN A 499 -20.64 21.29 12.46
CA GLN A 499 -19.88 20.05 12.53
C GLN A 499 -20.78 18.83 12.28
N LYS A 500 -21.07 18.52 11.02
CA LYS A 500 -21.83 17.30 10.62
C LYS A 500 -20.98 16.03 10.62
N LEU A 501 -19.66 16.18 10.70
CA LEU A 501 -18.70 15.11 10.50
C LEU A 501 -17.58 15.20 11.54
N ILE A 502 -17.24 14.05 12.14
CA ILE A 502 -16.04 13.86 12.96
C ILE A 502 -15.11 12.90 12.22
N VAL A 503 -13.89 13.36 11.93
CA VAL A 503 -12.81 12.51 11.41
C VAL A 503 -11.62 12.69 12.33
N GLN A 504 -11.24 11.61 13.02
CA GLN A 504 -10.16 11.65 14.00
C GLN A 504 -9.11 10.58 13.72
N SER A 505 -7.87 10.93 14.03
CA SER A 505 -6.72 10.05 13.98
C SER A 505 -5.91 10.26 15.27
N GLY A 506 -5.38 9.16 15.84
CA GLY A 506 -4.52 9.19 17.03
C GLY A 506 -5.18 8.78 18.36
N ALA A 507 -4.34 8.39 19.32
CA ALA A 507 -4.69 7.62 20.52
C ALA A 507 -5.34 8.42 21.69
N ILE A 508 -5.65 9.71 21.51
CA ILE A 508 -6.10 10.58 22.61
C ILE A 508 -7.65 10.59 22.74
N PHE A 509 -8.36 10.25 21.67
CA PHE A 509 -9.82 10.27 21.64
C PHE A 509 -10.45 8.98 22.21
N CYS A 510 -11.69 9.06 22.69
CA CYS A 510 -12.42 7.96 23.36
C CYS A 510 -11.77 7.49 24.66
N ARG A 511 -11.17 8.38 25.47
CA ARG A 511 -10.62 8.04 26.79
C ARG A 511 -11.58 8.38 27.93
N SER A 512 -12.46 9.34 27.71
CA SER A 512 -13.44 9.78 28.69
C SER A 512 -14.85 9.74 28.10
N PRO A 513 -15.90 9.52 28.93
CA PRO A 513 -17.28 9.59 28.44
C PRO A 513 -17.62 10.92 27.76
N ALA A 514 -16.94 12.01 28.16
CA ALA A 514 -17.12 13.32 27.56
C ALA A 514 -16.70 13.37 26.07
N ASP A 515 -15.74 12.55 25.65
CA ASP A 515 -15.30 12.47 24.25
C ASP A 515 -16.40 11.90 23.33
N LEU A 516 -17.35 11.14 23.89
CA LEU A 516 -18.46 10.56 23.15
C LEU A 516 -19.64 11.54 23.00
N ASN A 517 -19.68 12.62 23.81
CA ASN A 517 -20.79 13.58 23.79
C ASN A 517 -20.91 14.33 22.46
N VAL A 518 -19.78 14.57 21.80
CA VAL A 518 -19.77 15.25 20.50
C VAL A 518 -20.42 14.41 19.40
N TRP A 519 -20.57 13.10 19.58
CA TRP A 519 -21.23 12.23 18.58
C TRP A 519 -22.73 12.52 18.48
N ALA A 520 -23.33 13.11 19.51
CA ALA A 520 -24.76 13.43 19.51
C ALA A 520 -25.16 14.52 18.51
N MET A 521 -24.19 15.31 18.05
CA MET A 521 -24.40 16.47 17.18
C MET A 521 -24.09 16.21 15.70
N VAL A 522 -23.53 15.03 15.37
CA VAL A 522 -22.97 14.76 14.03
C VAL A 522 -23.70 13.63 13.31
N GLU A 523 -23.59 13.62 11.99
CA GLU A 523 -24.18 12.59 11.12
C GLU A 523 -23.19 11.45 10.82
N GLN A 524 -21.89 11.76 10.87
CA GLN A 524 -20.83 10.82 10.49
C GLN A 524 -19.66 10.86 11.49
N VAL A 525 -19.23 9.69 11.95
CA VAL A 525 -18.07 9.52 12.81
C VAL A 525 -17.11 8.53 12.16
N SER A 526 -15.88 8.98 11.95
CA SER A 526 -14.79 8.17 11.46
C SER A 526 -13.59 8.28 12.38
N ILE A 527 -13.22 7.15 12.99
CA ILE A 527 -12.12 7.04 13.95
C ILE A 527 -11.27 5.82 13.54
N ILE A 528 -10.72 5.91 12.34
CA ILE A 528 -9.95 4.84 11.71
C ILE A 528 -8.54 4.83 12.30
N ARG A 529 -8.00 3.63 12.58
CA ARG A 529 -6.60 3.42 13.00
C ARG A 529 -6.15 4.37 14.13
N SER A 530 -6.99 4.57 15.13
CA SER A 530 -6.76 5.52 16.23
C SER A 530 -6.29 4.83 17.53
N GLU A 531 -5.87 3.57 17.44
CA GLU A 531 -5.36 2.77 18.59
C GLU A 531 -6.33 2.73 19.79
N ILE A 532 -7.65 2.82 19.53
CA ILE A 532 -8.67 2.67 20.56
C ILE A 532 -8.50 1.30 21.21
N ARG A 533 -8.43 1.26 22.54
CA ARG A 533 -8.34 0.03 23.32
C ARG A 533 -9.71 -0.43 23.82
N GLU A 534 -10.47 0.53 24.34
CA GLU A 534 -11.81 0.33 24.89
C GLU A 534 -12.59 1.65 24.80
N PHE A 535 -13.91 1.56 24.86
CA PHE A 535 -14.77 2.72 25.02
C PHE A 535 -15.04 2.96 26.51
N PRO A 536 -15.11 4.23 26.96
CA PRO A 536 -15.30 4.60 28.37
C PRO A 536 -16.75 4.38 28.87
N GLY A 537 -17.57 3.64 28.13
CA GLY A 537 -18.98 3.39 28.38
C GLY A 537 -19.82 3.44 27.10
N ALA A 538 -21.13 3.31 27.25
CA ALA A 538 -22.07 3.58 26.16
C ALA A 538 -22.09 5.09 25.86
N PRO A 539 -22.04 5.51 24.58
CA PRO A 539 -22.24 6.90 24.17
C PRO A 539 -23.61 7.44 24.62
N PRO A 540 -23.81 8.76 24.65
CA PRO A 540 -25.17 9.31 24.75
C PRO A 540 -25.98 8.97 23.49
N VAL A 541 -27.29 9.18 23.54
CA VAL A 541 -28.15 9.01 22.36
C VAL A 541 -27.71 9.98 21.26
N CYS A 542 -27.33 9.43 20.11
CA CYS A 542 -26.87 10.13 18.92
C CYS A 542 -27.93 9.99 17.82
N PRO A 543 -28.98 10.84 17.81
CA PRO A 543 -30.16 10.64 16.98
C PRO A 543 -29.89 10.78 15.48
N ASN A 544 -28.86 11.53 15.10
CA ASN A 544 -28.54 11.85 13.71
C ASN A 544 -27.38 11.02 13.16
N LEU A 545 -26.72 10.18 13.97
CA LEU A 545 -25.55 9.44 13.52
C LEU A 545 -25.93 8.32 12.55
N VAL A 546 -25.56 8.48 11.29
CA VAL A 546 -25.86 7.56 10.17
C VAL A 546 -24.67 6.66 9.87
N THR A 547 -23.44 7.17 10.05
CA THR A 547 -22.20 6.47 9.67
C THR A 547 -21.24 6.37 10.84
N LEU A 548 -20.80 5.14 11.14
CA LEU A 548 -19.77 4.85 12.14
C LEU A 548 -18.66 3.97 11.55
N MET A 549 -17.47 4.56 11.41
CA MET A 549 -16.27 3.91 10.88
C MET A 549 -15.21 3.76 11.98
N LEU A 550 -14.95 2.52 12.39
CA LEU A 550 -14.05 2.17 13.48
C LEU A 550 -12.97 1.17 13.05
N GLN A 551 -12.76 1.00 11.75
CA GLN A 551 -11.87 -0.02 11.23
C GLN A 551 -10.38 0.22 11.57
N SER A 552 -9.61 -0.87 11.51
CA SER A 552 -8.17 -0.90 11.80
C SER A 552 -7.78 -0.42 13.21
N ASN A 553 -8.72 -0.41 14.16
CA ASN A 553 -8.41 -0.26 15.60
C ASN A 553 -8.01 -1.61 16.19
N ARG A 554 -6.77 -2.02 15.93
CA ARG A 554 -6.24 -3.35 16.32
C ARG A 554 -6.14 -3.59 17.82
N SER A 555 -6.29 -2.57 18.67
CA SER A 555 -6.31 -2.74 20.12
C SER A 555 -7.72 -2.83 20.69
N LEU A 556 -8.76 -2.58 19.89
CA LEU A 556 -10.15 -2.60 20.33
C LEU A 556 -10.61 -4.05 20.44
N LYS A 557 -10.83 -4.51 21.68
CA LYS A 557 -11.19 -5.91 21.98
C LYS A 557 -12.66 -6.08 22.34
N PHE A 558 -13.32 -5.03 22.78
CA PHE A 558 -14.66 -5.08 23.35
C PHE A 558 -15.47 -3.86 22.94
N ILE A 559 -16.75 -4.09 22.65
CA ILE A 559 -17.76 -3.04 22.48
C ILE A 559 -18.69 -3.11 23.70
N PRO A 560 -18.92 -1.99 24.43
CA PRO A 560 -19.83 -1.94 25.57
C PRO A 560 -21.20 -2.54 25.32
N SER A 561 -21.79 -3.14 26.35
CA SER A 561 -23.23 -3.46 26.30
C SER A 561 -24.04 -2.17 26.17
N ASN A 562 -25.15 -2.23 25.45
CA ASN A 562 -26.02 -1.08 25.11
C ASN A 562 -25.34 -0.01 24.24
N PHE A 563 -24.19 -0.31 23.62
CA PHE A 563 -23.51 0.63 22.74
C PHE A 563 -24.40 1.04 21.56
N PHE A 564 -25.10 0.08 20.94
CA PHE A 564 -25.88 0.32 19.72
C PHE A 564 -27.25 0.93 19.98
N VAL A 565 -27.74 0.91 21.22
CA VAL A 565 -28.94 1.65 21.65
C VAL A 565 -28.79 3.15 21.37
N SER A 566 -27.55 3.64 21.41
CA SER A 566 -27.19 5.03 21.19
C SER A 566 -27.40 5.52 19.76
N PHE A 567 -27.57 4.63 18.77
CA PHE A 567 -27.54 5.00 17.34
C PHE A 567 -28.80 4.59 16.56
N PRO A 568 -29.97 5.21 16.84
CA PRO A 568 -31.23 4.83 16.20
C PRO A 568 -31.26 5.07 14.68
N ALA A 569 -30.46 6.02 14.16
CA ALA A 569 -30.38 6.35 12.73
C ALA A 569 -29.25 5.63 11.98
N LEU A 570 -28.48 4.76 12.63
CA LEU A 570 -27.28 4.15 12.04
C LEU A 570 -27.63 3.30 10.82
N THR A 571 -26.99 3.56 9.68
CA THR A 571 -27.13 2.77 8.44
C THR A 571 -25.83 2.10 8.02
N TYR A 572 -24.68 2.66 8.38
CA TYR A 572 -23.36 2.15 7.99
C TYR A 572 -22.48 1.92 9.22
N LEU A 573 -22.03 0.68 9.41
CA LEU A 573 -21.10 0.28 10.47
C LEU A 573 -19.91 -0.51 9.92
N ASN A 574 -18.70 0.00 10.13
CA ASN A 574 -17.47 -0.71 9.80
C ASN A 574 -16.60 -0.93 11.04
N LEU A 575 -16.43 -2.21 11.41
CA LEU A 575 -15.62 -2.70 12.53
C LEU A 575 -14.45 -3.57 12.04
N SER A 576 -14.16 -3.58 10.74
CA SER A 576 -13.14 -4.45 10.17
C SER A 576 -11.74 -4.19 10.74
N GLU A 577 -10.89 -5.22 10.74
CA GLU A 577 -9.51 -5.16 11.26
C GLU A 577 -9.40 -4.69 12.74
N THR A 578 -10.43 -4.91 13.54
CA THR A 578 -10.39 -4.76 15.00
C THR A 578 -10.15 -6.12 15.67
N GLN A 579 -9.85 -6.14 16.97
CA GLN A 579 -9.64 -7.38 17.74
C GLN A 579 -10.88 -7.80 18.55
N ILE A 580 -12.07 -7.31 18.18
CA ILE A 580 -13.30 -7.68 18.87
C ILE A 580 -13.56 -9.19 18.75
N PHE A 581 -13.89 -9.82 19.87
CA PHE A 581 -14.16 -11.27 19.95
C PHE A 581 -15.65 -11.60 20.04
N GLU A 582 -16.49 -10.62 20.37
CA GLU A 582 -17.95 -10.74 20.43
C GLU A 582 -18.59 -9.45 19.93
N LEU A 583 -19.70 -9.58 19.20
CA LEU A 583 -20.56 -8.46 18.83
C LEU A 583 -21.76 -8.42 19.79
N PRO A 584 -21.98 -7.31 20.53
CA PRO A 584 -23.06 -7.21 21.50
C PRO A 584 -24.46 -7.51 20.91
N PRO A 585 -25.33 -8.27 21.61
CA PRO A 585 -26.67 -8.58 21.11
C PRO A 585 -27.57 -7.36 20.86
N ASP A 586 -27.28 -6.22 21.49
CA ASP A 586 -27.98 -4.97 21.24
C ASP A 586 -27.70 -4.36 19.86
N ILE A 587 -26.84 -4.96 19.02
CA ILE A 587 -26.71 -4.59 17.60
C ILE A 587 -28.07 -4.57 16.88
N SER A 588 -29.01 -5.43 17.30
CA SER A 588 -30.40 -5.46 16.83
C SER A 588 -31.18 -4.16 17.02
N GLN A 589 -30.71 -3.25 17.87
CA GLN A 589 -31.31 -1.93 18.08
C GLN A 589 -30.99 -0.96 16.94
N ALA A 590 -29.92 -1.18 16.18
CA ALA A 590 -29.62 -0.44 14.96
C ALA A 590 -30.52 -0.90 13.79
N LYS A 591 -31.84 -0.74 13.94
CA LYS A 591 -32.88 -1.24 13.01
C LYS A 591 -32.76 -0.71 11.57
N ASN A 592 -32.03 0.39 11.39
CA ASN A 592 -31.79 1.03 10.11
C ASN A 592 -30.49 0.58 9.44
N LEU A 593 -29.72 -0.33 10.06
CA LEU A 593 -28.43 -0.76 9.55
C LEU A 593 -28.59 -1.46 8.20
N GLN A 594 -27.86 -0.95 7.20
CA GLN A 594 -27.83 -1.45 5.83
C GLN A 594 -26.47 -2.06 5.48
N TYR A 595 -25.39 -1.59 6.10
CA TYR A 595 -24.04 -2.08 5.86
C TYR A 595 -23.35 -2.45 7.18
N LEU A 596 -22.88 -3.69 7.27
CA LEU A 596 -22.10 -4.20 8.39
C LEU A 596 -20.84 -4.92 7.90
N ASN A 597 -19.67 -4.40 8.26
CA ASN A 597 -18.39 -5.03 7.98
C ASN A 597 -17.67 -5.47 9.26
N LEU A 598 -17.49 -6.78 9.42
CA LEU A 598 -16.78 -7.43 10.52
C LEU A 598 -15.49 -8.13 10.04
N SER A 599 -15.06 -7.87 8.81
CA SER A 599 -13.93 -8.57 8.18
C SER A 599 -12.65 -8.47 9.01
N SER A 600 -11.88 -9.56 9.07
CA SER A 600 -10.62 -9.65 9.81
C SER A 600 -10.74 -9.30 11.31
N THR A 601 -11.89 -9.55 11.93
CA THR A 601 -12.05 -9.50 13.40
C THR A 601 -11.77 -10.86 14.05
N LEU A 602 -11.80 -10.91 15.39
CA LEU A 602 -11.60 -12.13 16.17
C LEU A 602 -12.92 -12.75 16.66
N ILE A 603 -14.04 -12.35 16.06
CA ILE A 603 -15.38 -12.81 16.44
C ILE A 603 -15.47 -14.34 16.34
N THR A 604 -15.95 -14.96 17.41
CA THR A 604 -16.14 -16.41 17.49
C THR A 604 -17.54 -16.87 17.10
N ARG A 605 -18.54 -16.03 17.34
CA ARG A 605 -19.96 -16.28 17.02
C ARG A 605 -20.67 -14.97 16.64
N LEU A 606 -21.60 -15.05 15.70
CA LEU A 606 -22.54 -13.95 15.46
C LEU A 606 -23.69 -14.00 16.48
N PRO A 607 -24.22 -12.86 16.97
CA PRO A 607 -25.34 -12.87 17.90
C PRO A 607 -26.65 -13.26 17.18
N GLU A 608 -27.49 -14.10 17.80
CA GLU A 608 -28.80 -14.47 17.22
C GLU A 608 -29.68 -13.25 16.91
N SER A 609 -29.53 -12.17 17.68
CA SER A 609 -30.28 -10.94 17.52
C SER A 609 -29.98 -10.23 16.18
N LEU A 610 -28.89 -10.58 15.49
CA LEU A 610 -28.58 -10.06 14.15
C LEU A 610 -29.72 -10.32 13.15
N ARG A 611 -30.51 -11.39 13.36
CA ARG A 611 -31.70 -11.73 12.54
C ARG A 611 -32.77 -10.63 12.46
N TYR A 612 -32.74 -9.67 13.39
CA TYR A 612 -33.69 -8.55 13.43
C TYR A 612 -33.28 -7.37 12.55
N LEU A 613 -32.08 -7.39 11.94
CA LEU A 613 -31.61 -6.35 11.02
C LEU A 613 -32.16 -6.56 9.61
N THR A 614 -33.49 -6.50 9.45
CA THR A 614 -34.17 -6.84 8.19
C THR A 614 -33.87 -5.89 7.03
N LYS A 615 -33.26 -4.73 7.31
CA LYS A 615 -32.80 -3.75 6.30
C LYS A 615 -31.34 -3.95 5.87
N LEU A 616 -30.63 -4.92 6.43
CA LEU A 616 -29.23 -5.15 6.12
C LEU A 616 -29.07 -5.63 4.68
N LYS A 617 -28.31 -4.87 3.89
CA LYS A 617 -27.98 -5.14 2.48
C LYS A 617 -26.60 -5.76 2.32
N PHE A 618 -25.64 -5.33 3.12
CA PHE A 618 -24.25 -5.79 3.05
C PHE A 618 -23.82 -6.39 4.39
N LEU A 619 -23.37 -7.64 4.35
CA LEU A 619 -22.76 -8.33 5.47
C LEU A 619 -21.40 -8.89 5.05
N LEU A 620 -20.33 -8.20 5.44
CA LEU A 620 -18.96 -8.57 5.09
C LEU A 620 -18.28 -9.27 6.27
N LEU A 621 -17.96 -10.55 6.07
CA LEU A 621 -17.46 -11.48 7.08
C LEU A 621 -16.18 -12.14 6.59
N ARG A 622 -15.28 -11.40 5.93
CA ARG A 622 -14.06 -11.95 5.33
C ARG A 622 -13.02 -12.28 6.39
N ARG A 623 -12.21 -13.31 6.16
CA ARG A 623 -11.03 -13.64 6.98
C ARG A 623 -11.33 -13.78 8.48
N LEU A 624 -12.54 -14.23 8.82
CA LEU A 624 -12.90 -14.54 10.21
C LEU A 624 -12.31 -15.91 10.56
N ARG A 625 -11.07 -15.91 11.05
CA ARG A 625 -10.31 -17.14 11.33
C ARG A 625 -10.75 -17.87 12.59
N ARG A 626 -11.53 -17.23 13.45
CA ARG A 626 -11.99 -17.74 14.76
C ARG A 626 -13.49 -18.01 14.82
N LEU A 627 -14.22 -17.72 13.74
CA LEU A 627 -15.65 -17.98 13.69
C LEU A 627 -15.88 -19.49 13.74
N THR A 628 -16.61 -19.96 14.74
CA THR A 628 -16.98 -21.38 14.87
C THR A 628 -18.39 -21.63 14.36
N GLU A 629 -19.29 -20.67 14.58
CA GLU A 629 -20.72 -20.84 14.34
C GLU A 629 -21.38 -19.54 13.84
N ILE A 630 -22.30 -19.69 12.88
CA ILE A 630 -23.32 -18.71 12.55
C ILE A 630 -24.65 -19.31 13.04
N PRO A 631 -25.37 -18.68 13.99
CA PRO A 631 -26.57 -19.30 14.56
C PRO A 631 -27.66 -19.55 13.50
N PRO A 632 -28.32 -20.72 13.53
CA PRO A 632 -29.38 -21.06 12.57
C PRO A 632 -30.50 -20.01 12.48
N GLY A 633 -30.85 -19.64 11.26
CA GLY A 633 -31.89 -18.68 10.96
C GLY A 633 -31.46 -17.22 11.05
N VAL A 634 -30.17 -16.91 11.26
CA VAL A 634 -29.69 -15.53 11.24
C VAL A 634 -29.68 -15.00 9.81
N ILE A 635 -28.98 -15.67 8.89
CA ILE A 635 -28.81 -15.20 7.52
C ILE A 635 -30.15 -15.23 6.76
N SER A 636 -30.95 -16.29 6.92
CA SER A 636 -32.22 -16.44 6.21
C SER A 636 -33.30 -15.42 6.60
N LYS A 637 -33.13 -14.69 7.71
CA LYS A 637 -34.04 -13.61 8.15
C LYS A 637 -33.61 -12.23 7.66
N LEU A 638 -32.43 -12.09 7.07
CA LEU A 638 -31.95 -10.85 6.46
C LEU A 638 -32.55 -10.69 5.05
N SER A 639 -33.83 -10.35 4.97
CA SER A 639 -34.61 -10.35 3.73
C SER A 639 -34.16 -9.35 2.66
N MET A 640 -33.38 -8.32 3.04
CA MET A 640 -32.85 -7.31 2.11
C MET A 640 -31.37 -7.51 1.79
N LEU A 641 -30.79 -8.66 2.16
CA LEU A 641 -29.36 -8.92 1.96
C LEU A 641 -29.04 -9.09 0.48
N GLU A 642 -28.22 -8.19 -0.05
CA GLU A 642 -27.74 -8.16 -1.43
C GLU A 642 -26.33 -8.76 -1.53
N VAL A 643 -25.48 -8.52 -0.53
CA VAL A 643 -24.09 -9.00 -0.51
C VAL A 643 -23.76 -9.69 0.81
N LEU A 644 -23.36 -10.96 0.70
CA LEU A 644 -22.77 -11.75 1.78
C LEU A 644 -21.37 -12.22 1.37
N ASP A 645 -20.34 -11.74 2.05
CA ASP A 645 -18.96 -12.08 1.72
C ASP A 645 -18.29 -12.86 2.86
N LEU A 646 -18.04 -14.15 2.59
CA LEU A 646 -17.40 -15.10 3.51
C LEU A 646 -15.99 -15.51 3.04
N THR A 647 -15.38 -14.72 2.15
CA THR A 647 -14.06 -15.04 1.59
C THR A 647 -13.03 -15.25 2.71
N ASP A 648 -12.25 -16.34 2.62
CA ASP A 648 -11.23 -16.73 3.59
C ASP A 648 -11.74 -16.96 5.04
N THR A 649 -13.04 -17.17 5.23
CA THR A 649 -13.63 -17.45 6.54
C THR A 649 -13.79 -18.95 6.77
N ARG A 650 -13.40 -19.41 7.96
CA ARG A 650 -13.59 -20.80 8.39
C ARG A 650 -14.89 -20.88 9.19
N TYR A 651 -15.78 -21.81 8.87
CA TYR A 651 -16.98 -22.11 9.65
C TYR A 651 -17.30 -23.60 9.54
N GLU A 652 -17.79 -24.21 10.62
CA GLU A 652 -17.93 -25.68 10.72
C GLU A 652 -19.32 -26.19 10.28
N HIS A 653 -20.33 -25.33 10.17
CA HIS A 653 -21.71 -25.72 9.83
C HIS A 653 -22.22 -25.08 8.51
N LEU A 654 -22.40 -25.93 7.49
CA LEU A 654 -22.88 -25.57 6.14
C LEU A 654 -24.41 -25.52 5.98
N GLY A 655 -25.18 -25.94 6.99
CA GLY A 655 -26.63 -26.18 6.86
C GLY A 655 -27.48 -24.96 6.46
N GLU A 656 -27.01 -23.74 6.72
CA GLU A 656 -27.73 -22.51 6.32
C GLU A 656 -27.60 -22.18 4.82
N PHE A 657 -26.50 -22.58 4.17
CA PHE A 657 -26.20 -22.20 2.78
C PHE A 657 -26.84 -23.15 1.75
N GLU A 658 -27.16 -24.38 2.15
CA GLU A 658 -27.90 -25.34 1.32
C GLU A 658 -29.33 -24.85 1.04
N ALA A 659 -29.96 -24.11 1.96
CA ALA A 659 -31.29 -23.53 1.76
C ALA A 659 -31.28 -22.32 0.80
N LEU A 660 -30.22 -21.50 0.84
CA LEU A 660 -30.08 -20.31 -0.01
C LEU A 660 -29.79 -20.67 -1.48
N THR A 661 -29.02 -21.72 -1.72
CA THR A 661 -28.68 -22.19 -3.09
C THR A 661 -29.80 -22.96 -3.77
N GLN A 662 -30.72 -23.57 -3.02
CA GLN A 662 -31.92 -24.22 -3.57
C GLN A 662 -33.01 -23.23 -3.98
N GLY A 663 -33.13 -22.10 -3.28
CA GLY A 663 -34.07 -21.01 -3.64
C GLY A 663 -33.78 -20.38 -5.01
N SER A 664 -32.49 -20.29 -5.39
CA SER A 664 -32.06 -19.73 -6.68
C SER A 664 -32.33 -20.67 -7.88
N ARG A 665 -32.47 -21.99 -7.65
CA ARG A 665 -32.83 -22.96 -8.71
C ARG A 665 -34.33 -22.95 -9.01
N ASN A 666 -35.18 -22.77 -8.00
CA ASN A 666 -36.63 -22.81 -8.17
C ASN A 666 -37.20 -21.58 -8.89
N HIS A 667 -36.46 -20.47 -9.00
CA HIS A 667 -36.84 -19.32 -9.82
C HIS A 667 -36.43 -19.44 -11.30
N ARG A 668 -35.60 -20.42 -11.69
CA ARG A 668 -35.20 -20.63 -13.10
C ARG A 668 -36.06 -21.65 -13.84
N GLU A 669 -37.01 -22.31 -13.19
CA GLU A 669 -37.89 -23.31 -13.82
C GLU A 669 -39.33 -22.84 -14.05
N ASN A 670 -39.69 -21.60 -13.67
CA ASN A 670 -41.06 -21.07 -13.85
C ASN A 670 -41.13 -19.62 -14.38
N SER A 671 -40.27 -19.26 -15.33
CA SER A 671 -40.44 -18.07 -16.18
C SER A 671 -39.68 -18.19 -17.48
#